data_AF-A0A2P6NM84-F1
#
_entry.id   AF-A0A2P6NM84-F1
#
_cell.length_a   1.000
_cell.length_b   1.000
_cell.length_c   1.000
_cell.angle_alpha   90.00
_cell.angle_beta   90.00
_cell.angle_gamma   90.00
#
_symmetry.space_group_name_H-M   'P 1'
#
loop_
_entity.id
_entity.type
_entity.pdbx_description
1 polymer ?
#
loop_
_entity_poly.entity_id
_entity_poly.type
_entity_poly.pdbx_seq_one_letter_code
_entity_poly.pdbx_strand_id
1 'polypeptide(L)'
;MGDYAAQQLHLQFPDLSQSTVADILSANGNDSFKTVGVLKDMNDTVKTEQEVKIREMSDLFPNIKIKIIREVLTENNWDVEAAILPLFNRGEEQKAQEKKRQEEQQRQLRKAEQEAKKRREVQDLMTRFSHIPKDIVQQVMDDNEGDIEATTDALTQLVERQQLEDRKREQKKEEERASENLRNLKIRALGDKFDVTDQEAVEALTATDWNIRNAFDNLFVKQCEKKKSDLKKIFPIASDQAIEEALSGQAWDVVKAAEKLNLDRKNSEEEKRKKMETQTWNNQYKSNILQTSMLIGRKVEEEIEELQNEMKKDTLEMFKANLEDVIAAQARHGVTPGYAPPPTVNEIKEIMKAAPVVDAQLLESVQEKEFPSAPANSDKPAEGASALSVRLTVTPANPDVGNVITVEWNITSENFSTNHDWIGLYQLNQPNKKYETYQWVGRDKKSGSLTYYAPKIYGQYEFRYFFNNSYVHVEKSIPVTVGPQMEVKAVLDETVGKIRVEWTKISGNEYSSAWVGLYDKSQGDNRKYITWEYAKNGGLTFDAPIKPSLYEVRYFTNSYHDISRSNAIHIQGEDRINVRVKEGRVHVDLNIVSVDPAYSNAWIGLYLSQQGDNRQWRRYKYIKDRSAGVSFGCPKTAGEYEARVFANKTYDLLLKSSTFNLPQ
;
A
#
# COMPACT_ATOMS: atom_id res chain seq x y z
N MET A 1 -92.56 22.56 79.38
CA MET A 1 -92.02 23.55 78.42
C MET A 1 -90.51 23.70 78.55
N GLY A 2 -89.92 23.74 79.76
CA GLY A 2 -88.46 23.88 79.93
C GLY A 2 -87.62 22.77 79.27
N ASP A 3 -88.07 21.52 79.31
CA ASP A 3 -87.30 20.37 78.80
C ASP A 3 -87.16 20.37 77.26
N TYR A 4 -88.22 20.75 76.53
CA TYR A 4 -88.19 20.90 75.08
C TYR A 4 -87.31 22.10 74.65
N ALA A 5 -87.36 23.21 75.40
CA ALA A 5 -86.54 24.38 75.14
C ALA A 5 -85.04 24.11 75.41
N ALA A 6 -84.71 23.34 76.45
CA ALA A 6 -83.33 22.91 76.73
C ALA A 6 -82.77 22.02 75.60
N GLN A 7 -83.57 21.09 75.07
CA GLN A 7 -83.17 20.24 73.94
C GLN A 7 -82.91 21.05 72.66
N GLN A 8 -83.77 22.01 72.34
CA GLN A 8 -83.58 22.89 71.17
C GLN A 8 -82.34 23.78 71.31
N LEU A 9 -82.06 24.28 72.52
CA LEU A 9 -80.86 25.08 72.78
C LEU A 9 -79.58 24.24 72.73
N HIS A 10 -79.61 22.99 73.20
CA HIS A 10 -78.44 22.11 73.11
C HIS A 10 -78.13 21.71 71.65
N LEU A 11 -79.13 21.55 70.80
CA LEU A 11 -78.92 21.36 69.35
C LEU A 11 -78.23 22.57 68.70
N GLN A 12 -78.45 23.78 69.22
CA GLN A 12 -77.81 25.01 68.76
C GLN A 12 -76.39 25.20 69.31
N PHE A 13 -76.11 24.64 70.50
CA PHE A 13 -74.81 24.70 71.17
C PHE A 13 -74.34 23.29 71.56
N PRO A 14 -73.95 22.45 70.58
CA PRO A 14 -73.64 21.04 70.81
C PRO A 14 -72.37 20.82 71.62
N ASP A 15 -71.49 21.83 71.72
CA ASP A 15 -70.23 21.76 72.47
C ASP A 15 -70.46 21.91 74.00
N LEU A 16 -71.67 22.33 74.41
CA LEU A 16 -72.07 22.43 75.81
C LEU A 16 -72.91 21.23 76.22
N SER A 17 -72.67 20.69 77.42
CA SER A 17 -73.43 19.52 77.89
C SER A 17 -74.93 19.83 78.05
N GLN A 18 -75.80 18.83 77.81
CA GLN A 18 -77.25 18.98 77.98
C GLN A 18 -77.64 19.46 79.37
N SER A 19 -76.94 18.99 80.42
CA SER A 19 -77.14 19.45 81.79
C SER A 19 -76.77 20.91 81.97
N THR A 20 -75.63 21.35 81.42
CA THR A 20 -75.20 22.76 81.48
C THR A 20 -76.21 23.68 80.79
N VAL A 21 -76.72 23.27 79.62
CA VAL A 21 -77.75 24.02 78.88
C VAL A 21 -79.06 24.10 79.68
N ALA A 22 -79.47 23.00 80.30
CA ALA A 22 -80.67 22.93 81.14
C ALA A 22 -80.56 23.77 82.42
N ASP A 23 -79.39 23.75 83.08
CA ASP A 23 -79.14 24.51 84.32
C ASP A 23 -79.16 26.03 84.07
N ILE A 24 -78.56 26.49 82.97
CA ILE A 24 -78.55 27.91 82.60
C ILE A 24 -79.93 28.37 82.16
N LEU A 25 -80.69 27.53 81.45
CA LEU A 25 -82.07 27.82 81.10
C LEU A 25 -82.95 27.96 82.35
N SER A 26 -82.76 27.09 83.34
CA SER A 26 -83.44 27.15 84.64
C SER A 26 -83.06 28.39 85.44
N ALA A 27 -81.76 28.72 85.51
CA ALA A 27 -81.24 29.90 86.21
C ALA A 27 -81.76 31.22 85.61
N ASN A 28 -82.08 31.24 84.32
CA ASN A 28 -82.65 32.39 83.61
C ASN A 28 -84.19 32.40 83.57
N GLY A 29 -84.85 31.60 84.42
CA GLY A 29 -86.31 31.58 84.54
C GLY A 29 -87.03 30.94 83.34
N ASN A 30 -86.38 30.00 82.65
CA ASN A 30 -86.83 29.37 81.40
C ASN A 30 -87.01 30.31 80.19
N ASP A 31 -86.37 31.49 80.22
CA ASP A 31 -86.34 32.44 79.09
C ASP A 31 -85.24 32.06 78.09
N SER A 32 -85.63 31.46 76.97
CA SER A 32 -84.69 31.01 75.93
C SER A 32 -83.89 32.17 75.31
N PHE A 33 -84.43 33.38 75.20
CA PHE A 33 -83.74 34.49 74.52
C PHE A 33 -82.57 35.02 75.34
N LYS A 34 -82.75 35.18 76.66
CA LYS A 34 -81.66 35.53 77.59
C LYS A 34 -80.64 34.40 77.71
N THR A 35 -81.10 33.17 77.67
CA THR A 35 -80.26 31.97 77.77
C THR A 35 -79.33 31.82 76.55
N VAL A 36 -79.79 32.13 75.33
CA VAL A 36 -78.97 32.07 74.10
C VAL A 36 -77.72 32.97 74.18
N GLY A 37 -77.83 34.18 74.74
CA GLY A 37 -76.68 35.08 74.86
C GLY A 37 -75.58 34.51 75.76
N VAL A 38 -75.97 33.99 76.93
CA VAL A 38 -75.05 33.37 77.89
C VAL A 38 -74.45 32.07 77.34
N LEU A 39 -75.27 31.24 76.69
CA LEU A 39 -74.80 30.00 76.05
C LEU A 39 -73.85 30.27 74.90
N LYS A 40 -74.04 31.34 74.13
CA LYS A 40 -73.13 31.73 73.05
C LYS A 40 -71.76 32.11 73.60
N ASP A 41 -71.72 32.96 74.62
CA ASP A 41 -70.45 33.39 75.24
C ASP A 41 -69.71 32.20 75.88
N MET A 42 -70.44 31.28 76.52
CA MET A 42 -69.87 30.04 77.05
C MET A 42 -69.38 29.09 75.95
N ASN A 43 -70.12 28.96 74.85
CA ASN A 43 -69.73 28.11 73.73
C ASN A 43 -68.49 28.66 73.00
N ASP A 44 -68.39 29.98 72.84
CA ASP A 44 -67.21 30.63 72.27
C ASP A 44 -65.98 30.49 73.18
N THR A 45 -66.19 30.52 74.51
CA THR A 45 -65.15 30.23 75.50
C THR A 45 -64.65 28.78 75.39
N VAL A 46 -65.57 27.80 75.32
CA VAL A 46 -65.23 26.38 75.15
C VAL A 46 -64.48 26.13 73.84
N LYS A 47 -64.90 26.74 72.72
CA LYS A 47 -64.18 26.64 71.44
C LYS A 47 -62.77 27.21 71.52
N THR A 48 -62.61 28.35 72.20
CA THR A 48 -61.29 28.96 72.38
C THR A 48 -60.37 28.06 73.22
N GLU A 49 -60.89 27.45 74.29
CA GLU A 49 -60.14 26.48 75.10
C GLU A 49 -59.77 25.22 74.33
N GLN A 50 -60.69 24.68 73.53
CA GLN A 50 -60.47 23.55 72.65
C GLN A 50 -59.37 23.84 71.61
N GLU A 51 -59.38 25.03 70.99
CA GLU A 51 -58.34 25.46 70.05
C GLU A 51 -56.96 25.61 70.71
N VAL A 52 -56.91 26.09 71.96
CA VAL A 52 -55.67 26.14 72.75
C VAL A 52 -55.11 24.73 72.97
N LYS A 53 -55.96 23.76 73.35
CA LYS A 53 -55.55 22.35 73.53
C LYS A 53 -55.09 21.69 72.23
N ILE A 54 -55.74 22.01 71.10
CA ILE A 54 -55.29 21.53 69.78
C ILE A 54 -53.92 22.12 69.44
N ARG A 55 -53.69 23.41 69.73
CA ARG A 55 -52.40 24.07 69.47
C ARG A 55 -51.30 23.46 70.34
N GLU A 56 -51.56 23.29 71.63
CA GLU A 56 -50.64 22.64 72.57
C GLU A 56 -50.25 21.23 72.10
N MET A 57 -51.23 20.40 71.72
CA MET A 57 -50.95 19.06 71.20
C MET A 57 -50.30 19.07 69.81
N SER A 58 -50.59 20.07 68.98
CA SER A 58 -49.93 20.26 67.68
C SER A 58 -48.46 20.67 67.83
N ASP A 59 -48.12 21.42 68.88
CA ASP A 59 -46.74 21.80 69.18
C ASP A 59 -45.95 20.61 69.75
N LEU A 60 -46.59 19.78 70.58
CA LEU A 60 -45.99 18.53 71.09
C LEU A 60 -45.86 17.45 70.00
N PHE A 61 -46.79 17.39 69.05
CA PHE A 61 -46.82 16.40 67.97
C PHE A 61 -46.88 17.06 66.58
N PRO A 62 -45.83 17.80 66.18
CA PRO A 62 -45.85 18.64 64.96
C PRO A 62 -46.01 17.84 63.66
N ASN A 63 -45.75 16.54 63.70
CA ASN A 63 -45.82 15.64 62.54
C ASN A 63 -47.15 14.89 62.42
N ILE A 64 -48.08 15.08 63.35
CA ILE A 64 -49.42 14.47 63.30
C ILE A 64 -50.39 15.47 62.68
N LYS A 65 -51.21 15.01 61.72
CA LYS A 65 -52.22 15.88 61.11
C LYS A 65 -53.20 16.39 62.18
N ILE A 66 -53.50 17.69 62.15
CA ILE A 66 -54.46 18.35 63.07
C ILE A 66 -55.80 17.63 63.14
N LYS A 67 -56.25 17.01 62.04
CA LYS A 67 -57.47 16.20 62.02
C LYS A 67 -57.42 15.04 63.03
N ILE A 68 -56.29 14.34 63.12
CA ILE A 68 -56.08 13.22 64.06
C ILE A 68 -55.98 13.76 65.49
N ILE A 69 -55.30 14.89 65.69
CA ILE A 69 -55.22 15.57 67.00
C ILE A 69 -56.62 15.90 67.53
N ARG A 70 -57.49 16.46 66.68
CA ARG A 70 -58.89 16.77 67.02
C ARG A 70 -59.71 15.52 67.34
N GLU A 71 -59.59 14.48 66.53
CA GLU A 71 -60.30 13.21 66.74
C GLU A 71 -59.93 12.61 68.11
N VAL A 72 -58.63 12.50 68.41
CA VAL A 72 -58.18 11.89 69.67
C VAL A 72 -58.53 12.76 70.89
N LEU A 73 -58.40 14.08 70.80
CA LEU A 73 -58.83 14.96 71.91
C LEU A 73 -60.34 14.83 72.16
N THR A 74 -61.16 14.70 71.11
CA THR A 74 -62.61 14.50 71.24
C THR A 74 -62.93 13.16 71.90
N GLU A 75 -62.26 12.07 71.49
CA GLU A 75 -62.41 10.72 72.06
C GLU A 75 -62.01 10.65 73.55
N ASN A 76 -61.15 11.57 74.01
CA ASN A 76 -60.65 11.63 75.39
C ASN A 76 -61.23 12.81 76.19
N ASN A 77 -62.44 13.27 75.84
CA ASN A 77 -63.14 14.36 76.55
C ASN A 77 -62.33 15.67 76.68
N TRP A 78 -61.48 15.96 75.70
CA TRP A 78 -60.57 17.11 75.69
C TRP A 78 -59.58 17.15 76.87
N ASP A 79 -59.28 15.99 77.46
CA ASP A 79 -58.19 15.82 78.41
C ASP A 79 -56.86 15.67 77.65
N VAL A 80 -55.95 16.61 77.89
CA VAL A 80 -54.65 16.68 77.21
C VAL A 80 -53.75 15.52 77.64
N GLU A 81 -53.72 15.17 78.94
CA GLU A 81 -52.83 14.12 79.46
C GLU A 81 -53.30 12.73 78.99
N ALA A 82 -54.61 12.49 79.03
CA ALA A 82 -55.19 11.22 78.55
C ALA A 82 -55.01 11.03 77.04
N ALA A 83 -54.96 12.12 76.25
CA ALA A 83 -54.82 12.08 74.80
C ALA A 83 -53.38 11.86 74.29
N ILE A 84 -52.35 12.05 75.13
CA ILE A 84 -50.92 11.91 74.73
C ILE A 84 -50.60 10.51 74.19
N LEU A 85 -50.96 9.45 74.93
CA LEU A 85 -50.64 8.08 74.55
C LEU A 85 -51.38 7.62 73.28
N PRO A 86 -52.70 7.83 73.14
CA PRO A 86 -53.39 7.51 71.89
C PRO A 86 -52.89 8.33 70.69
N LEU A 87 -52.49 9.60 70.91
CA LEU A 87 -51.88 10.41 69.84
C LEU A 87 -50.53 9.88 69.40
N PHE A 88 -49.69 9.44 70.33
CA PHE A 88 -48.42 8.79 70.00
C PHE A 88 -48.63 7.55 69.11
N ASN A 89 -49.58 6.68 69.48
CA ASN A 89 -49.90 5.47 68.71
C ASN A 89 -50.46 5.80 67.31
N ARG A 90 -51.44 6.71 67.21
CA ARG A 90 -51.97 7.18 65.91
C ARG A 90 -50.90 7.87 65.07
N GLY A 91 -49.94 8.56 65.70
CA GLY A 91 -48.80 9.17 65.04
C GLY A 91 -47.86 8.16 64.40
N GLU A 92 -47.56 7.06 65.09
CA GLU A 92 -46.76 5.95 64.55
C GLU A 92 -47.50 5.22 63.40
N GLU A 93 -48.82 5.02 63.52
CA GLU A 93 -49.64 4.47 62.43
C GLU A 93 -49.64 5.37 61.18
N GLN A 94 -49.77 6.69 61.35
CA GLN A 94 -49.70 7.65 60.25
C GLN A 94 -48.35 7.56 59.53
N LYS A 95 -47.23 7.49 60.29
CA LYS A 95 -45.89 7.34 59.71
C LYS A 95 -45.76 6.03 58.93
N ALA A 96 -46.30 4.93 59.46
CA ALA A 96 -46.26 3.63 58.79
C ALA A 96 -47.08 3.63 57.49
N GLN A 97 -48.25 4.25 57.47
CA GLN A 97 -49.07 4.39 56.26
C GLN A 97 -48.41 5.28 55.20
N GLU A 98 -47.85 6.41 55.60
CA GLU A 98 -47.16 7.32 54.68
C GLU A 98 -45.93 6.64 54.06
N LYS A 99 -45.15 5.89 54.86
CA LYS A 99 -44.02 5.10 54.37
C LYS A 99 -44.46 4.05 53.34
N LYS A 100 -45.53 3.30 53.59
CA LYS A 100 -46.08 2.33 52.62
C LYS A 100 -46.50 3.00 51.32
N ARG A 101 -47.18 4.16 51.40
CA ARG A 101 -47.60 4.94 50.24
C ARG A 101 -46.40 5.43 49.40
N GLN A 102 -45.35 5.91 50.07
CA GLN A 102 -44.11 6.34 49.41
C GLN A 102 -43.39 5.16 48.75
N GLU A 103 -43.31 4.00 49.41
CA GLU A 103 -42.71 2.79 48.85
C GLU A 103 -43.49 2.30 47.61
N GLU A 104 -44.83 2.33 47.64
CA GLU A 104 -45.67 1.97 46.51
C GLU A 104 -45.52 2.96 45.34
N GLN A 105 -45.49 4.26 45.61
CA GLN A 105 -45.26 5.29 44.61
C GLN A 105 -43.87 5.15 43.97
N GLN A 106 -42.83 4.88 44.78
CA GLN A 106 -41.49 4.57 44.25
C GLN A 106 -41.48 3.30 43.40
N ARG A 107 -42.23 2.27 43.79
CA ARG A 107 -42.33 1.03 43.01
C ARG A 107 -43.01 1.27 41.65
N GLN A 108 -44.06 2.08 41.62
CA GLN A 108 -44.72 2.47 40.37
C GLN A 108 -43.80 3.31 39.49
N LEU A 109 -43.09 4.29 40.07
CA LEU A 109 -42.12 5.11 39.35
C LEU A 109 -41.01 4.25 38.73
N ARG A 110 -40.43 3.32 39.48
CA ARG A 110 -39.40 2.39 38.96
C ARG A 110 -39.91 1.53 37.80
N LYS A 111 -41.16 1.05 37.86
CA LYS A 111 -41.77 0.31 36.75
C LYS A 111 -41.96 1.19 35.52
N ALA A 112 -42.50 2.39 35.69
CA ALA A 112 -42.69 3.34 34.60
C ALA A 112 -41.34 3.78 33.97
N GLU A 113 -40.30 3.99 34.78
CA GLU A 113 -38.95 4.28 34.31
C GLU A 113 -38.37 3.11 33.50
N GLN A 114 -38.56 1.87 33.94
CA GLN A 114 -38.13 0.68 33.19
C GLN A 114 -38.85 0.56 31.85
N GLU A 115 -40.17 0.79 31.79
CA GLU A 115 -40.94 0.77 30.55
C GLU A 115 -40.55 1.92 29.61
N ALA A 116 -40.33 3.12 30.13
CA ALA A 116 -39.86 4.25 29.36
C ALA A 116 -38.44 4.02 28.80
N LYS A 117 -37.57 3.37 29.57
CA LYS A 117 -36.23 2.98 29.13
C LYS A 117 -36.32 1.99 27.97
N LYS A 118 -37.11 0.92 28.09
CA LYS A 118 -37.33 -0.05 27.00
C LYS A 118 -37.88 0.62 25.73
N ARG A 119 -38.86 1.52 25.86
CA ARG A 119 -39.40 2.28 24.71
C ARG A 119 -38.35 3.16 24.03
N ARG A 120 -37.46 3.79 24.79
CA ARG A 120 -36.35 4.59 24.23
C ARG A 120 -35.34 3.72 23.50
N GLU A 121 -34.98 2.57 24.05
CA GLU A 121 -34.04 1.63 23.44
C GLU A 121 -34.59 1.07 22.12
N VAL A 122 -35.87 0.72 22.05
CA VAL A 122 -36.55 0.32 20.80
C VAL A 122 -36.56 1.46 19.78
N GLN A 123 -36.81 2.69 20.22
CA GLN A 123 -36.80 3.86 19.32
C GLN A 123 -35.40 4.16 18.78
N ASP A 124 -34.36 4.00 19.60
CA ASP A 124 -32.96 4.16 19.20
C ASP A 124 -32.57 3.09 18.17
N LEU A 125 -32.97 1.84 18.40
CA LEU A 125 -32.79 0.73 17.46
C LEU A 125 -33.42 1.04 16.09
N MET A 126 -34.68 1.49 16.09
CA MET A 126 -35.41 1.89 14.86
C MET A 126 -34.75 3.07 14.14
N THR A 127 -34.09 3.97 14.88
CA THR A 127 -33.37 5.11 14.29
C THR A 127 -32.05 4.66 13.66
N ARG A 128 -31.29 3.83 14.38
CA ARG A 128 -29.99 3.30 13.96
C ARG A 128 -30.11 2.42 12.70
N PHE A 129 -31.18 1.64 12.60
CA PHE A 129 -31.46 0.78 11.45
C PHE A 129 -32.52 1.36 10.51
N SER A 130 -32.63 2.70 10.41
CA SER A 130 -33.59 3.40 9.55
C SER A 130 -33.53 3.04 8.05
N HIS A 131 -32.41 2.46 7.60
CA HIS A 131 -32.23 1.96 6.23
C HIS A 131 -32.88 0.59 6.00
N ILE A 132 -33.26 -0.10 7.07
CA ILE A 132 -33.96 -1.38 7.04
C ILE A 132 -35.47 -1.11 7.16
N PRO A 133 -36.31 -1.76 6.32
CA PRO A 133 -37.76 -1.70 6.47
C PRO A 133 -38.22 -2.07 7.89
N LYS A 134 -39.19 -1.30 8.42
CA LYS A 134 -39.65 -1.42 9.81
C LYS A 134 -40.24 -2.79 10.14
N ASP A 135 -40.87 -3.42 9.16
CA ASP A 135 -41.41 -4.78 9.22
C ASP A 135 -40.31 -5.82 9.48
N ILE A 136 -39.14 -5.68 8.86
CA ILE A 136 -38.00 -6.58 9.09
C ILE A 136 -37.42 -6.36 10.48
N VAL A 137 -37.26 -5.11 10.91
CA VAL A 137 -36.78 -4.78 12.26
C VAL A 137 -37.72 -5.34 13.33
N GLN A 138 -39.04 -5.25 13.10
CA GLN A 138 -40.04 -5.80 14.01
C GLN A 138 -40.02 -7.33 14.02
N GLN A 139 -39.90 -7.97 12.86
CA GLN A 139 -39.80 -9.43 12.76
C GLN A 139 -38.57 -9.96 13.51
N VAL A 140 -37.40 -9.36 13.32
CA VAL A 140 -36.17 -9.78 14.03
C VAL A 140 -36.27 -9.53 15.53
N MET A 141 -37.02 -8.51 15.95
CA MET A 141 -37.28 -8.26 17.37
C MET A 141 -38.21 -9.29 17.99
N ASP A 142 -39.25 -9.70 17.25
CA ASP A 142 -40.18 -10.74 17.68
C ASP A 142 -39.48 -12.11 17.74
N ASP A 143 -38.60 -12.41 16.77
CA ASP A 143 -37.78 -13.63 16.72
C ASP A 143 -36.79 -13.74 17.89
N ASN A 144 -36.35 -12.60 18.45
CA ASN A 144 -35.45 -12.52 19.60
C ASN A 144 -36.19 -12.25 20.93
N GLU A 145 -37.50 -12.48 20.98
CA GLU A 145 -38.33 -12.29 22.18
C GLU A 145 -38.26 -10.88 22.81
N GLY A 146 -37.93 -9.86 21.99
CA GLY A 146 -37.74 -8.49 22.47
C GLY A 146 -36.41 -8.22 23.18
N ASP A 147 -35.42 -9.11 23.08
CA ASP A 147 -34.05 -8.83 23.49
C ASP A 147 -33.39 -7.84 22.51
N ILE A 148 -33.14 -6.63 23.00
CA ILE A 148 -32.63 -5.52 22.20
C ILE A 148 -31.18 -5.74 21.78
N GLU A 149 -30.36 -6.38 22.61
CA GLU A 149 -28.94 -6.62 22.31
C GLU A 149 -28.81 -7.70 21.22
N ALA A 150 -29.52 -8.81 21.39
CA ALA A 150 -29.59 -9.87 20.38
C ALA A 150 -30.19 -9.36 19.05
N THR A 151 -31.24 -8.53 19.10
CA THR A 151 -31.85 -7.91 17.91
C THR A 151 -30.87 -6.95 17.22
N THR A 152 -30.08 -6.19 17.98
CA THR A 152 -29.06 -5.29 17.42
C THR A 152 -27.98 -6.06 16.68
N ASP A 153 -27.50 -7.15 17.27
CA ASP A 153 -26.47 -7.99 16.66
C ASP A 153 -26.98 -8.68 15.38
N ALA A 154 -28.21 -9.22 15.43
CA ALA A 154 -28.84 -9.85 14.27
C ALA A 154 -29.04 -8.87 13.10
N LEU A 155 -29.52 -7.65 13.37
CA LEU A 155 -29.69 -6.61 12.35
C LEU A 155 -28.34 -6.10 11.82
N THR A 156 -27.32 -6.00 12.67
CA THR A 156 -25.96 -5.63 12.25
C THR A 156 -25.40 -6.66 11.28
N GLN A 157 -25.52 -7.96 11.60
CA GLN A 157 -25.07 -9.04 10.72
C GLN A 157 -25.84 -9.07 9.38
N LEU A 158 -27.13 -8.74 9.39
CA LEU A 158 -27.94 -8.65 8.17
C LEU A 158 -27.44 -7.53 7.25
N VAL A 159 -27.16 -6.35 7.80
CA VAL A 159 -26.60 -5.22 7.04
C VAL A 159 -25.22 -5.57 6.48
N GLU A 160 -24.35 -6.16 7.30
CA GLU A 160 -23.01 -6.56 6.87
C GLU A 160 -23.05 -7.59 5.73
N ARG A 161 -23.97 -8.56 5.81
CA ARG A 161 -24.18 -9.56 4.74
C ARG A 161 -24.62 -8.91 3.45
N GLN A 162 -25.62 -8.01 3.51
CA GLN A 162 -26.13 -7.32 2.34
C GLN A 162 -25.05 -6.44 1.68
N GLN A 163 -24.29 -5.70 2.48
CA GLN A 163 -23.15 -4.92 1.97
C GLN A 163 -22.07 -5.80 1.35
N LEU A 164 -21.80 -6.98 1.91
CA LEU A 164 -20.82 -7.91 1.34
C LEU A 164 -21.30 -8.45 -0.01
N GLU A 165 -22.59 -8.78 -0.15
CA GLU A 165 -23.17 -9.21 -1.42
C GLU A 165 -23.15 -8.09 -2.47
N ASP A 166 -23.46 -6.85 -2.09
CA ASP A 166 -23.39 -5.71 -2.99
C ASP A 166 -21.95 -5.43 -3.43
N ARG A 167 -20.98 -5.47 -2.51
CA ARG A 167 -19.54 -5.39 -2.85
C ARG A 167 -19.12 -6.49 -3.82
N LYS A 168 -19.56 -7.73 -3.61
CA LYS A 168 -19.28 -8.85 -4.53
C LYS A 168 -19.90 -8.62 -5.91
N ARG A 169 -21.11 -8.05 -5.99
CA ARG A 169 -21.77 -7.71 -7.25
C ARG A 169 -21.05 -6.57 -7.97
N GLU A 170 -20.60 -5.55 -7.25
CA GLU A 170 -19.80 -4.46 -7.82
C GLU A 170 -18.45 -4.94 -8.32
N GLN A 171 -17.73 -5.74 -7.51
CA GLN A 171 -16.46 -6.34 -7.91
C GLN A 171 -16.63 -7.19 -9.18
N LYS A 172 -17.69 -8.01 -9.26
CA LYS A 172 -17.98 -8.78 -10.47
C LYS A 172 -18.22 -7.89 -11.70
N LYS A 173 -18.96 -6.79 -11.54
CA LYS A 173 -19.19 -5.82 -12.63
C LYS A 173 -17.90 -5.11 -13.04
N GLU A 174 -17.01 -4.80 -12.11
CA GLU A 174 -15.70 -4.21 -12.39
C GLU A 174 -14.77 -5.20 -13.11
N GLU A 175 -14.76 -6.46 -12.70
CA GLU A 175 -14.01 -7.54 -13.36
C GLU A 175 -14.52 -7.78 -14.80
N GLU A 176 -15.83 -7.73 -15.01
CA GLU A 176 -16.45 -7.79 -16.35
C GLU A 176 -16.03 -6.59 -17.21
N ARG A 177 -16.10 -5.36 -16.68
CA ARG A 177 -15.64 -4.13 -17.36
C ARG A 177 -14.14 -4.16 -17.66
N ALA A 178 -13.31 -4.62 -16.73
CA ALA A 178 -11.87 -4.74 -16.93
C ALA A 178 -11.54 -5.78 -18.00
N SER A 179 -12.26 -6.89 -18.01
CA SER A 179 -12.14 -7.94 -19.04
C SER A 179 -12.53 -7.41 -20.43
N GLU A 180 -13.63 -6.65 -20.51
CA GLU A 180 -14.07 -6.02 -21.76
C GLU A 180 -13.09 -4.94 -22.25
N ASN A 181 -12.57 -4.11 -21.35
CA ASN A 181 -11.53 -3.13 -21.67
C ASN A 181 -10.25 -3.80 -22.17
N LEU A 182 -9.84 -4.91 -21.55
CA LEU A 182 -8.68 -5.69 -21.99
C LEU A 182 -8.91 -6.30 -23.38
N ARG A 183 -10.13 -6.78 -23.67
CA ARG A 183 -10.51 -7.27 -24.99
C ARG A 183 -10.40 -6.16 -26.04
N ASN A 184 -10.95 -4.99 -25.77
CA ASN A 184 -10.87 -3.83 -26.68
C ASN A 184 -9.44 -3.35 -26.91
N LEU A 185 -8.59 -3.39 -25.87
CA LEU A 185 -7.19 -3.01 -26.00
C LEU A 185 -6.39 -4.00 -26.86
N LYS A 186 -6.68 -5.32 -26.76
CA LYS A 186 -6.09 -6.33 -27.64
C LYS A 186 -6.48 -6.12 -29.11
N ILE A 187 -7.75 -5.80 -29.36
CA ILE A 187 -8.26 -5.53 -30.71
C ILE A 187 -7.53 -4.32 -31.31
N ARG A 188 -7.48 -3.19 -30.59
CA ARG A 188 -6.78 -1.98 -31.03
C ARG A 188 -5.29 -2.22 -31.28
N ALA A 189 -4.61 -2.95 -30.38
CA ALA A 189 -3.19 -3.24 -30.52
C ALA A 189 -2.87 -4.03 -31.80
N LEU A 190 -3.75 -4.94 -32.22
CA LEU A 190 -3.59 -5.67 -33.48
C LEU A 190 -3.95 -4.79 -34.68
N GLY A 191 -5.02 -3.99 -34.58
CA GLY A 191 -5.41 -3.02 -35.62
C GLY A 191 -4.30 -2.03 -35.94
N ASP A 192 -3.75 -1.35 -34.93
CA ASP A 192 -2.68 -0.36 -35.07
C ASP A 192 -1.40 -0.94 -35.70
N LYS A 193 -1.15 -2.25 -35.47
CA LYS A 193 0.12 -2.88 -35.86
C LYS A 193 0.08 -3.52 -37.25
N PHE A 194 -1.06 -4.09 -37.64
CA PHE A 194 -1.22 -4.81 -38.90
C PHE A 194 -2.08 -4.08 -39.93
N ASP A 195 -2.65 -2.91 -39.58
CA ASP A 195 -3.59 -2.15 -40.41
C ASP A 195 -4.78 -3.02 -40.84
N VAL A 196 -5.34 -3.75 -39.87
CA VAL A 196 -6.48 -4.66 -40.03
C VAL A 196 -7.72 -4.08 -39.37
N THR A 197 -8.90 -4.45 -39.87
CA THR A 197 -10.17 -4.00 -39.28
C THR A 197 -10.40 -4.64 -37.90
N ASP A 198 -11.20 -3.99 -37.05
CA ASP A 198 -11.59 -4.52 -35.74
C ASP A 198 -12.20 -5.94 -35.86
N GLN A 199 -12.92 -6.21 -36.95
CA GLN A 199 -13.53 -7.51 -37.21
C GLN A 199 -12.48 -8.59 -37.52
N GLU A 200 -11.48 -8.29 -38.35
CA GLU A 200 -10.37 -9.22 -38.64
C GLU A 200 -9.49 -9.48 -37.40
N ALA A 201 -9.28 -8.46 -36.57
CA ALA A 201 -8.58 -8.59 -35.29
C ALA A 201 -9.37 -9.47 -34.30
N VAL A 202 -10.70 -9.32 -34.23
CA VAL A 202 -11.58 -10.18 -33.41
C VAL A 202 -11.57 -11.62 -33.92
N GLU A 203 -11.60 -11.84 -35.23
CA GLU A 203 -11.53 -13.19 -35.82
C GLU A 203 -10.20 -13.88 -35.49
N ALA A 204 -9.07 -13.16 -35.61
CA ALA A 204 -7.74 -13.67 -35.26
C ALA A 204 -7.60 -13.98 -33.76
N LEU A 205 -8.14 -13.12 -32.90
CA LEU A 205 -8.17 -13.36 -31.45
C LEU A 205 -9.10 -14.53 -31.09
N THR A 206 -10.27 -14.64 -31.73
CA THR A 206 -11.22 -15.73 -31.48
C THR A 206 -10.65 -17.09 -31.90
N ALA A 207 -9.94 -17.15 -33.03
CA ALA A 207 -9.28 -18.36 -33.51
C ALA A 207 -8.13 -18.85 -32.59
N THR A 208 -7.72 -18.03 -31.62
CA THR A 208 -6.56 -18.28 -30.75
C THR A 208 -6.89 -18.16 -29.27
N ASP A 209 -8.17 -18.32 -28.90
CA ASP A 209 -8.67 -18.20 -27.52
C ASP A 209 -8.25 -16.88 -26.84
N TRP A 210 -8.27 -15.78 -27.61
CA TRP A 210 -7.90 -14.43 -27.20
C TRP A 210 -6.43 -14.29 -26.72
N ASN A 211 -5.55 -15.19 -27.18
CA ASN A 211 -4.11 -15.08 -26.98
C ASN A 211 -3.52 -14.11 -28.01
N ILE A 212 -3.15 -12.90 -27.56
CA ILE A 212 -2.63 -11.84 -28.44
C ILE A 212 -1.35 -12.25 -29.17
N ARG A 213 -0.50 -13.10 -28.58
CA ARG A 213 0.75 -13.54 -29.21
C ARG A 213 0.47 -14.45 -30.39
N ASN A 214 -0.38 -15.44 -30.18
CA ASN A 214 -0.76 -16.38 -31.24
C ASN A 214 -1.55 -15.67 -32.35
N ALA A 215 -2.45 -14.74 -31.98
CA ALA A 215 -3.18 -13.92 -32.95
C ALA A 215 -2.23 -13.04 -33.78
N PHE A 216 -1.22 -12.45 -33.14
CA PHE A 216 -0.17 -11.67 -33.79
C PHE A 216 0.61 -12.53 -34.78
N ASP A 217 1.06 -13.72 -34.38
CA ASP A 217 1.84 -14.62 -35.24
C ASP A 217 1.02 -15.05 -36.47
N ASN A 218 -0.27 -15.37 -36.28
CA ASN A 218 -1.18 -15.71 -37.38
C ASN A 218 -1.40 -14.55 -38.36
N LEU A 219 -1.61 -13.33 -37.85
CA LEU A 219 -1.77 -12.14 -38.69
C LEU A 219 -0.47 -11.78 -39.42
N PHE A 220 0.67 -11.95 -38.76
CA PHE A 220 1.98 -11.73 -39.35
C PHE A 220 2.23 -12.69 -40.53
N VAL A 221 1.97 -13.98 -40.36
CA VAL A 221 2.08 -14.97 -41.44
C VAL A 221 1.17 -14.61 -42.61
N LYS A 222 -0.10 -14.27 -42.36
CA LYS A 222 -1.03 -13.82 -43.42
C LYS A 222 -0.52 -12.59 -44.16
N GLN A 223 0.05 -11.62 -43.45
CA GLN A 223 0.60 -10.40 -44.05
C GLN A 223 1.85 -10.71 -44.90
N CYS A 224 2.72 -11.61 -44.43
CA CYS A 224 3.88 -12.11 -45.17
C CYS A 224 3.46 -12.80 -46.48
N GLU A 225 2.47 -13.68 -46.43
CA GLU A 225 1.93 -14.37 -47.62
C GLU A 225 1.32 -13.39 -48.63
N LYS A 226 0.56 -12.39 -48.14
CA LYS A 226 -0.01 -11.33 -48.98
C LYS A 226 1.07 -10.55 -49.71
N LYS A 227 2.12 -10.10 -48.98
CA LYS A 227 3.27 -9.38 -49.56
C LYS A 227 4.03 -10.21 -50.59
N LYS A 228 4.24 -11.51 -50.31
CA LYS A 228 4.87 -12.45 -51.26
C LYS A 228 4.02 -12.62 -52.52
N SER A 229 2.71 -12.80 -52.37
CA SER A 229 1.74 -12.89 -53.47
C SER A 229 1.75 -11.62 -54.32
N ASP A 230 1.75 -10.44 -53.70
CA ASP A 230 1.73 -9.16 -54.42
C ASP A 230 3.03 -8.93 -55.20
N LEU A 231 4.20 -9.26 -54.65
CA LEU A 231 5.45 -9.25 -55.41
C LEU A 231 5.49 -10.30 -56.51
N LYS A 232 4.90 -11.48 -56.30
CA LYS A 232 4.83 -12.52 -57.33
C LYS A 232 4.01 -12.07 -58.53
N LYS A 233 2.95 -11.28 -58.33
CA LYS A 233 2.18 -10.66 -59.42
C LYS A 233 3.02 -9.66 -60.22
N ILE A 234 3.88 -8.88 -59.54
CA ILE A 234 4.74 -7.87 -60.18
C ILE A 234 5.94 -8.53 -60.88
N PHE A 235 6.47 -9.63 -60.34
CA PHE A 235 7.62 -10.37 -60.87
C PHE A 235 7.27 -11.86 -61.10
N PRO A 236 6.47 -12.20 -62.12
CA PRO A 236 6.02 -13.58 -62.35
C PRO A 236 7.17 -14.56 -62.62
N ILE A 237 8.28 -14.07 -63.15
CA ILE A 237 9.44 -14.85 -63.59
C ILE A 237 10.43 -15.10 -62.43
N ALA A 238 10.36 -14.32 -61.34
CA ALA A 238 11.22 -14.51 -60.17
C ALA A 238 10.81 -15.78 -59.40
N SER A 239 11.79 -16.55 -58.92
CA SER A 239 11.53 -17.72 -58.09
C SER A 239 10.99 -17.31 -56.71
N ASP A 240 10.22 -18.19 -56.08
CA ASP A 240 9.64 -17.91 -54.76
C ASP A 240 10.72 -17.68 -53.69
N GLN A 241 11.85 -18.39 -53.82
CA GLN A 241 13.02 -18.21 -52.97
C GLN A 241 13.66 -16.82 -53.14
N ALA A 242 13.80 -16.34 -54.38
CA ALA A 242 14.35 -15.00 -54.63
C ALA A 242 13.45 -13.89 -54.08
N ILE A 243 12.12 -14.05 -54.15
CA ILE A 243 11.16 -13.11 -53.57
C ILE A 243 11.25 -13.10 -52.04
N GLU A 244 11.40 -14.26 -51.39
CA GLU A 244 11.58 -14.36 -49.93
C GLU A 244 12.92 -13.80 -49.45
N GLU A 245 14.02 -14.05 -50.16
CA GLU A 245 15.34 -13.47 -49.87
C GLU A 245 15.35 -11.94 -50.05
N ALA A 246 14.61 -11.44 -51.04
CA ALA A 246 14.45 -9.99 -51.24
C ALA A 246 13.60 -9.34 -50.15
N LEU A 247 12.49 -9.96 -49.74
CA LEU A 247 11.62 -9.46 -48.66
C LEU A 247 12.31 -9.53 -47.30
N SER A 248 12.88 -10.69 -46.93
CA SER A 248 13.54 -10.89 -45.65
C SER A 248 14.74 -9.96 -45.47
N GLY A 249 15.55 -9.79 -46.53
CA GLY A 249 16.70 -8.88 -46.51
C GLY A 249 16.34 -7.40 -46.50
N GLN A 250 15.07 -7.02 -46.66
CA GLN A 250 14.59 -5.63 -46.68
C GLN A 250 13.51 -5.37 -45.61
N ALA A 251 13.56 -6.11 -44.50
CA ALA A 251 12.61 -5.99 -43.40
C ALA A 251 11.13 -6.09 -43.84
N TRP A 252 10.86 -6.91 -44.87
CA TRP A 252 9.54 -7.13 -45.45
C TRP A 252 8.88 -5.86 -46.04
N ASP A 253 9.69 -4.90 -46.48
CA ASP A 253 9.26 -3.76 -47.28
C ASP A 253 9.12 -4.17 -48.76
N VAL A 254 7.88 -4.10 -49.26
CA VAL A 254 7.53 -4.55 -50.61
C VAL A 254 8.19 -3.68 -51.69
N VAL A 255 8.33 -2.38 -51.46
CA VAL A 255 8.88 -1.44 -52.44
C VAL A 255 10.38 -1.65 -52.57
N LYS A 256 11.09 -1.70 -51.44
CA LYS A 256 12.54 -1.95 -51.44
C LYS A 256 12.90 -3.33 -51.97
N ALA A 257 12.10 -4.35 -51.64
CA ALA A 257 12.28 -5.69 -52.20
C ALA A 257 12.09 -5.70 -53.73
N ALA A 258 11.10 -4.98 -54.25
CA ALA A 258 10.89 -4.83 -55.69
C ALA A 258 12.05 -4.11 -56.40
N GLU A 259 12.62 -3.07 -55.78
CA GLU A 259 13.80 -2.35 -56.29
C GLU A 259 15.02 -3.26 -56.38
N LYS A 260 15.26 -4.05 -55.32
CA LYS A 260 16.35 -5.04 -55.29
C LYS A 260 16.19 -6.09 -56.38
N LEU A 261 15.00 -6.68 -56.53
CA LEU A 261 14.71 -7.66 -57.59
C LEU A 261 14.92 -7.09 -58.99
N ASN A 262 14.59 -5.81 -59.20
CA ASN A 262 14.86 -5.13 -60.46
C ASN A 262 16.35 -4.90 -60.72
N LEU A 263 17.12 -4.56 -59.68
CA LEU A 263 18.57 -4.39 -59.77
C LEU A 263 19.27 -5.72 -60.08
N ASP A 264 18.86 -6.80 -59.40
CA ASP A 264 19.40 -8.14 -59.61
C ASP A 264 19.12 -8.62 -61.05
N ARG A 265 17.93 -8.31 -61.59
CA ARG A 265 17.61 -8.57 -62.99
C ARG A 265 18.54 -7.82 -63.95
N LYS A 266 18.77 -6.52 -63.73
CA LYS A 266 19.67 -5.71 -64.58
C LYS A 266 21.11 -6.20 -64.53
N ASN A 267 21.61 -6.53 -63.34
CA ASN A 267 22.97 -7.06 -63.16
C ASN A 267 23.15 -8.41 -63.88
N SER A 268 22.16 -9.30 -63.79
CA SER A 268 22.17 -10.58 -64.50
C SER A 268 22.17 -10.43 -66.03
N GLU A 269 21.40 -9.47 -66.56
CA GLU A 269 21.39 -9.14 -67.99
C GLU A 269 22.74 -8.56 -68.45
N GLU A 270 23.37 -7.71 -67.65
CA GLU A 270 24.68 -7.12 -67.94
C GLU A 270 25.81 -8.16 -67.91
N GLU A 271 25.81 -9.10 -66.95
CA GLU A 271 26.76 -10.21 -66.93
C GLU A 271 26.62 -11.13 -68.14
N LYS A 272 25.38 -11.42 -68.57
CA LYS A 272 25.12 -12.18 -69.81
C LYS A 272 25.67 -11.43 -71.02
N ARG A 273 25.52 -10.11 -71.09
CA ARG A 273 26.06 -9.27 -72.16
C ARG A 273 27.60 -9.32 -72.19
N LYS A 274 28.26 -9.15 -71.04
CA LYS A 274 29.72 -9.24 -70.90
C LYS A 274 30.26 -10.62 -71.31
N LYS A 275 29.57 -11.70 -70.94
CA LYS A 275 29.92 -13.07 -71.38
C LYS A 275 29.79 -13.23 -72.89
N MET A 276 28.73 -12.70 -73.49
CA MET A 276 28.52 -12.74 -74.94
C MET A 276 29.57 -11.92 -75.69
N GLU A 277 29.91 -10.73 -75.21
CA GLU A 277 31.00 -9.89 -75.75
C GLU A 277 32.36 -10.58 -75.67
N THR A 278 32.68 -11.19 -74.52
CA THR A 278 33.93 -11.95 -74.33
C THR A 278 34.00 -13.16 -75.27
N GLN A 279 32.88 -13.85 -75.47
CA GLN A 279 32.81 -14.99 -76.39
C GLN A 279 32.94 -14.55 -77.85
N THR A 280 32.39 -13.39 -78.21
CA THR A 280 32.54 -12.78 -79.53
C THR A 280 34.00 -12.36 -79.78
N TRP A 281 34.63 -11.72 -78.80
CA TRP A 281 36.05 -11.33 -78.83
C TRP A 281 36.98 -12.55 -78.99
N ASN A 282 36.74 -13.63 -78.23
CA ASN A 282 37.51 -14.87 -78.34
C ASN A 282 37.38 -15.54 -79.72
N ASN A 283 36.20 -15.49 -80.33
CA ASN A 283 35.98 -16.02 -81.67
C ASN A 283 36.71 -15.18 -82.74
N GLN A 284 36.68 -13.85 -82.59
CA GLN A 284 37.38 -12.93 -83.49
C GLN A 284 38.91 -13.07 -83.37
N TYR A 285 39.43 -13.22 -82.14
CA TYR A 285 40.84 -13.48 -81.87
C TYR A 285 41.33 -14.79 -82.51
N LYS A 286 40.57 -15.89 -82.38
CA LYS A 286 40.88 -17.16 -83.04
C LYS A 286 40.88 -17.05 -84.58
N SER A 287 39.94 -16.29 -85.15
CA SER A 287 39.89 -16.03 -86.59
C SER A 287 41.13 -15.26 -87.07
N ASN A 288 41.58 -14.25 -86.32
CA ASN A 288 42.76 -13.45 -86.66
C ASN A 288 44.07 -14.25 -86.55
N ILE A 289 44.21 -15.13 -85.56
CA ILE A 289 45.36 -16.04 -85.48
C ILE A 289 45.37 -16.99 -86.67
N LEU A 290 44.22 -17.55 -87.06
CA LEU A 290 44.13 -18.45 -88.21
C LEU A 290 44.56 -17.74 -89.50
N GLN A 291 44.08 -16.51 -89.75
CA GLN A 291 44.50 -15.71 -90.90
C GLN A 291 46.00 -15.39 -90.90
N THR A 292 46.55 -15.00 -89.75
CA THR A 292 48.00 -14.72 -89.61
C THR A 292 48.83 -15.98 -89.85
N SER A 293 48.40 -17.15 -89.33
CA SER A 293 49.09 -18.43 -89.55
C SER A 293 49.05 -18.89 -91.00
N MET A 294 47.96 -18.64 -91.73
CA MET A 294 47.86 -18.90 -93.18
C MET A 294 48.77 -17.97 -93.99
N LEU A 295 48.97 -16.73 -93.54
CA LEU A 295 49.85 -15.76 -94.20
C LEU A 295 51.33 -16.14 -94.01
N ILE A 296 51.69 -16.62 -92.82
CA ILE A 296 53.03 -17.14 -92.51
C ILE A 296 53.31 -18.42 -93.31
N GLY A 297 52.34 -19.35 -93.36
CA GLY A 297 52.46 -20.57 -94.16
C GLY A 297 52.75 -20.28 -95.63
N ARG A 298 52.04 -19.32 -96.24
CA ARG A 298 52.30 -18.88 -97.61
C ARG A 298 53.70 -18.30 -97.82
N LYS A 299 54.20 -17.48 -96.89
CA LYS A 299 55.57 -16.94 -96.97
C LYS A 299 56.64 -18.03 -96.87
N VAL A 300 56.42 -19.03 -96.03
CA VAL A 300 57.34 -20.18 -95.90
C VAL A 300 57.31 -21.04 -97.17
N GLU A 301 56.16 -21.21 -97.81
CA GLU A 301 56.04 -21.90 -99.11
C GLU A 301 56.79 -21.13 -100.21
N GLU A 302 56.67 -19.80 -100.26
CA GLU A 302 57.42 -18.94 -101.21
C GLU A 302 58.94 -19.03 -101.00
N GLU A 303 59.43 -19.01 -99.75
CA GLU A 303 60.87 -19.16 -99.43
C GLU A 303 61.40 -20.57 -99.78
N ILE A 304 60.60 -21.62 -99.62
CA ILE A 304 60.97 -22.99 -100.04
C ILE A 304 61.06 -23.08 -101.57
N GLU A 305 60.20 -22.39 -102.30
CA GLU A 305 60.20 -22.37 -103.77
C GLU A 305 61.42 -21.61 -104.34
N GLU A 306 61.87 -20.55 -103.66
CA GLU A 306 63.14 -19.86 -103.97
C GLU A 306 64.37 -20.76 -103.73
N LEU A 307 64.42 -21.45 -102.58
CA LEU A 307 65.53 -22.37 -102.25
C LEU A 307 65.61 -23.58 -103.19
N GLN A 308 64.48 -24.08 -103.70
CA GLN A 308 64.44 -25.15 -104.70
C GLN A 308 64.92 -24.71 -106.08
N ASN A 309 64.82 -23.42 -106.41
CA ASN A 309 65.31 -22.85 -107.66
C ASN A 309 66.81 -22.53 -107.62
N GLU A 310 67.38 -22.20 -106.46
CA GLU A 310 68.84 -22.08 -106.27
C GLU A 310 69.56 -23.44 -106.31
N MET A 311 68.97 -24.49 -105.73
CA MET A 311 69.52 -25.86 -105.73
C MET A 311 69.69 -26.50 -107.12
N LYS A 312 68.96 -26.05 -108.15
CA LYS A 312 69.06 -26.57 -109.54
C LYS A 312 70.21 -25.97 -110.35
N LYS A 313 70.87 -24.93 -109.86
CA LYS A 313 71.92 -24.19 -110.61
C LYS A 313 73.35 -24.66 -110.27
N ASP A 314 73.57 -25.13 -109.03
CA ASP A 314 74.90 -25.50 -108.53
C ASP A 314 75.23 -27.01 -108.67
N THR A 315 74.25 -27.85 -109.02
CA THR A 315 74.39 -29.32 -109.02
C THR A 315 75.00 -29.93 -110.29
N LEU A 316 75.25 -29.14 -111.34
CA LEU A 316 75.86 -29.64 -112.61
C LEU A 316 77.38 -29.44 -112.70
N GLU A 317 77.99 -28.53 -111.91
CA GLU A 317 79.45 -28.33 -111.87
C GLU A 317 80.14 -29.09 -110.72
N MET A 318 79.45 -29.36 -109.61
CA MET A 318 79.99 -30.10 -108.46
C MET A 318 80.18 -31.62 -108.70
N PHE A 319 79.46 -32.22 -109.64
CA PHE A 319 79.52 -33.68 -109.91
C PHE A 319 80.75 -34.08 -110.76
N LYS A 320 81.48 -33.12 -111.34
CA LYS A 320 82.69 -33.38 -112.14
C LYS A 320 84.00 -33.32 -111.33
N ALA A 321 84.02 -32.67 -110.17
CA ALA A 321 85.25 -32.48 -109.38
C ALA A 321 85.39 -33.43 -108.18
N ASN A 322 84.29 -33.93 -107.61
CA ASN A 322 84.33 -34.68 -106.34
C ASN A 322 84.49 -36.21 -106.48
N LEU A 323 84.76 -36.69 -107.70
CA LEU A 323 85.18 -38.07 -107.98
C LEU A 323 86.70 -38.27 -107.84
N GLU A 324 87.47 -37.18 -107.69
CA GLU A 324 88.94 -37.25 -107.59
C GLU A 324 89.48 -36.96 -106.17
N ASP A 325 88.75 -36.27 -105.27
CA ASP A 325 89.25 -35.92 -103.93
C ASP A 325 88.96 -36.94 -102.81
N VAL A 326 88.24 -38.02 -103.13
CA VAL A 326 88.12 -39.22 -102.26
C VAL A 326 89.48 -39.97 -102.15
N ILE A 327 90.54 -39.51 -102.83
CA ILE A 327 91.83 -40.20 -103.00
C ILE A 327 93.01 -39.55 -102.24
N ALA A 328 92.81 -38.53 -101.40
CA ALA A 328 93.92 -37.97 -100.60
C ALA A 328 93.65 -37.99 -99.08
N ALA A 329 93.55 -39.21 -98.56
CA ALA A 329 93.72 -39.48 -97.15
C ALA A 329 95.13 -39.08 -96.67
N GLN A 330 95.26 -38.06 -95.82
CA GLN A 330 96.26 -38.07 -94.73
C GLN A 330 96.09 -36.91 -93.73
N ALA A 331 95.97 -37.33 -92.48
CA ALA A 331 96.08 -36.58 -91.23
C ALA A 331 97.09 -35.42 -91.19
N ARG A 332 96.68 -34.30 -90.57
CA ARG A 332 97.39 -33.66 -89.42
C ARG A 332 96.61 -32.43 -88.87
N HIS A 333 96.39 -32.46 -87.55
CA HIS A 333 96.15 -31.37 -86.58
C HIS A 333 95.38 -30.08 -86.97
N GLY A 334 94.42 -29.72 -86.10
CA GLY A 334 94.45 -28.39 -85.47
C GLY A 334 93.14 -27.61 -85.32
N VAL A 335 92.71 -27.48 -84.05
CA VAL A 335 92.13 -26.28 -83.42
C VAL A 335 90.63 -25.94 -83.66
N THR A 336 89.83 -26.24 -82.63
CA THR A 336 88.56 -25.59 -82.17
C THR A 336 88.77 -24.09 -81.82
N PRO A 337 87.77 -23.19 -81.61
CA PRO A 337 86.47 -23.44 -80.95
C PRO A 337 85.27 -22.49 -81.28
N GLY A 338 84.07 -22.86 -80.78
CA GLY A 338 83.00 -21.90 -80.47
C GLY A 338 81.60 -22.52 -80.41
N TYR A 339 81.21 -23.10 -79.26
CA TYR A 339 79.87 -23.62 -79.00
C TYR A 339 79.30 -23.04 -77.69
N ALA A 340 77.97 -22.83 -77.70
CA ALA A 340 77.01 -22.97 -76.58
C ALA A 340 76.87 -21.85 -75.52
N PRO A 341 75.85 -21.86 -74.62
CA PRO A 341 74.42 -22.25 -74.67
C PRO A 341 73.49 -21.23 -73.90
N PRO A 342 72.16 -21.47 -73.70
CA PRO A 342 71.23 -20.58 -72.96
C PRO A 342 71.04 -20.99 -71.46
N PRO A 343 70.06 -20.43 -70.71
CA PRO A 343 70.11 -19.27 -69.77
C PRO A 343 70.16 -19.67 -68.26
N THR A 344 70.20 -18.71 -67.32
CA THR A 344 70.19 -19.00 -65.85
C THR A 344 69.19 -18.22 -64.98
N VAL A 345 68.64 -18.93 -63.99
CA VAL A 345 67.60 -18.57 -62.98
C VAL A 345 67.94 -17.39 -62.05
N ASN A 346 69.16 -16.85 -62.11
CA ASN A 346 69.55 -15.69 -61.30
C ASN A 346 69.12 -14.34 -61.89
N GLU A 347 68.62 -14.29 -63.12
CA GLU A 347 68.09 -13.05 -63.74
C GLU A 347 66.61 -12.78 -63.40
N ILE A 348 65.89 -13.74 -62.80
CA ILE A 348 64.49 -13.59 -62.37
C ILE A 348 64.37 -13.05 -60.93
N LYS A 349 65.41 -13.19 -60.10
CA LYS A 349 65.41 -12.75 -58.69
C LYS A 349 65.77 -11.27 -58.47
N GLU A 350 66.35 -10.60 -59.47
CA GLU A 350 66.78 -9.20 -59.39
C GLU A 350 65.70 -8.20 -59.89
N ILE A 351 64.59 -8.67 -60.49
CA ILE A 351 63.47 -7.81 -60.91
C ILE A 351 62.42 -7.61 -59.79
N MET A 352 62.53 -8.35 -58.67
CA MET A 352 61.60 -8.27 -57.52
C MET A 352 62.13 -7.45 -56.31
N LYS A 353 63.20 -6.65 -56.46
CA LYS A 353 63.77 -5.85 -55.36
C LYS A 353 64.09 -4.40 -55.77
N ALA A 354 63.11 -3.50 -55.69
CA ALA A 354 63.32 -2.07 -55.38
C ALA A 354 61.97 -1.35 -55.11
N ALA A 355 61.76 -0.95 -53.84
CA ALA A 355 60.64 -0.13 -53.35
C ALA A 355 61.06 1.34 -53.16
N PRO A 356 60.13 2.28 -52.88
CA PRO A 356 60.10 2.78 -51.50
C PRO A 356 58.70 3.12 -50.93
N VAL A 357 58.67 3.13 -49.60
CA VAL A 357 57.56 3.44 -48.67
C VAL A 357 57.50 4.94 -48.37
N VAL A 358 56.30 5.54 -48.27
CA VAL A 358 55.98 6.56 -47.26
C VAL A 358 54.52 6.40 -46.80
N ASP A 359 54.35 6.49 -45.48
CA ASP A 359 53.18 6.31 -44.63
C ASP A 359 52.23 7.54 -44.64
N ALA A 360 50.91 7.33 -44.57
CA ALA A 360 49.90 8.16 -43.87
C ALA A 360 48.46 7.88 -44.35
N GLN A 361 47.70 7.17 -43.51
CA GLN A 361 46.30 7.44 -43.10
C GLN A 361 45.14 7.57 -44.12
N LEU A 362 44.06 6.88 -43.74
CA LEU A 362 42.61 7.11 -43.94
C LEU A 362 41.82 6.03 -44.71
N LEU A 363 40.80 5.53 -43.99
CA LEU A 363 39.56 4.88 -44.44
C LEU A 363 39.56 3.35 -44.60
N GLU A 364 39.71 2.68 -43.46
CA GLU A 364 39.05 1.39 -43.21
C GLU A 364 38.02 1.56 -42.08
N SER A 365 36.76 1.77 -42.45
CA SER A 365 35.53 1.58 -41.64
C SER A 365 34.36 1.91 -42.59
N VAL A 366 33.40 1.03 -42.84
CA VAL A 366 32.23 0.83 -41.97
C VAL A 366 31.79 -0.64 -42.04
N GLN A 367 32.01 -1.39 -40.96
CA GLN A 367 31.08 -2.44 -40.55
C GLN A 367 30.25 -1.85 -39.42
N GLU A 368 28.96 -1.65 -39.66
CA GLU A 368 27.98 -1.39 -38.62
C GLU A 368 28.01 -2.53 -37.60
N LYS A 369 28.44 -2.22 -36.38
CA LYS A 369 28.42 -3.15 -35.25
C LYS A 369 26.98 -3.34 -34.82
N GLU A 370 26.38 -4.47 -35.20
CA GLU A 370 25.16 -4.96 -34.56
C GLU A 370 25.43 -5.22 -33.07
N PHE A 371 24.68 -4.53 -32.21
CA PHE A 371 24.60 -4.88 -30.80
C PHE A 371 23.77 -6.17 -30.67
N PRO A 372 24.20 -7.17 -29.89
CA PRO A 372 23.44 -8.39 -29.69
C PRO A 372 22.10 -8.11 -28.99
N SER A 373 21.10 -8.95 -29.31
CA SER A 373 19.77 -8.93 -28.70
C SER A 373 19.82 -9.20 -27.18
N ALA A 374 18.70 -8.95 -26.49
CA ALA A 374 18.52 -9.03 -25.03
C ALA A 374 19.24 -10.22 -24.34
N PRO A 375 19.67 -10.06 -23.07
CA PRO A 375 20.53 -11.02 -22.39
C PRO A 375 19.96 -12.46 -22.36
N ALA A 376 20.80 -13.44 -22.67
CA ALA A 376 20.40 -14.83 -22.88
C ALA A 376 20.61 -15.68 -21.61
N ASN A 377 19.50 -15.94 -20.89
CA ASN A 377 19.12 -17.13 -20.11
C ASN A 377 20.16 -18.05 -19.40
N SER A 378 21.35 -17.60 -19.01
CA SER A 378 22.27 -18.42 -18.21
C SER A 378 22.21 -18.06 -16.71
N ASP A 379 21.73 -19.03 -15.90
CA ASP A 379 21.74 -18.97 -14.43
C ASP A 379 23.11 -19.37 -13.82
N LYS A 380 24.08 -19.73 -14.66
CA LYS A 380 25.42 -20.12 -14.25
C LYS A 380 26.36 -18.90 -14.30
N PRO A 381 27.29 -18.74 -13.34
CA PRO A 381 28.34 -17.74 -13.45
C PRO A 381 29.12 -17.95 -14.76
N ALA A 382 29.36 -16.88 -15.50
CA ALA A 382 30.20 -16.93 -16.69
C ALA A 382 31.63 -17.36 -16.31
N GLU A 383 32.25 -18.15 -17.19
CA GLU A 383 33.64 -18.57 -17.03
C GLU A 383 34.55 -17.33 -16.96
N GLY A 384 35.37 -17.21 -15.91
CA GLY A 384 36.19 -16.03 -15.61
C GLY A 384 35.57 -15.00 -14.65
N ALA A 385 34.28 -15.10 -14.30
CA ALA A 385 33.62 -14.15 -13.40
C ALA A 385 34.25 -14.10 -11.99
N SER A 386 34.71 -15.23 -11.45
CA SER A 386 35.37 -15.30 -10.13
C SER A 386 36.74 -14.61 -10.06
N ALA A 387 37.36 -14.31 -11.22
CA ALA A 387 38.62 -13.58 -11.31
C ALA A 387 38.42 -12.09 -11.64
N LEU A 388 37.17 -11.65 -11.80
CA LEU A 388 36.82 -10.26 -12.08
C LEU A 388 36.52 -9.52 -10.77
N SER A 389 37.13 -8.35 -10.59
CA SER A 389 36.79 -7.44 -9.50
C SER A 389 36.39 -6.10 -10.08
N VAL A 390 35.24 -5.59 -9.67
CA VAL A 390 34.64 -4.36 -10.21
C VAL A 390 34.31 -3.43 -9.04
N ARG A 391 34.43 -2.12 -9.25
CA ARG A 391 33.90 -1.09 -8.37
C ARG A 391 32.84 -0.29 -9.13
N LEU A 392 31.70 -0.06 -8.49
CA LEU A 392 30.64 0.82 -8.98
C LEU A 392 30.53 2.06 -8.09
N THR A 393 30.55 3.25 -8.71
CA THR A 393 30.30 4.53 -8.06
C THR A 393 29.10 5.18 -8.73
N VAL A 394 28.12 5.63 -7.95
CA VAL A 394 26.86 6.15 -8.47
C VAL A 394 26.62 7.56 -7.96
N THR A 395 26.34 8.49 -8.89
CA THR A 395 26.13 9.90 -8.58
C THR A 395 24.98 10.48 -9.41
N PRO A 396 24.00 11.18 -8.79
CA PRO A 396 23.83 11.34 -7.34
C PRO A 396 23.26 10.07 -6.69
N ALA A 397 23.49 9.90 -5.38
CA ALA A 397 22.90 8.80 -4.61
C ALA A 397 21.40 9.01 -4.31
N ASN A 398 20.90 10.25 -4.43
CA ASN A 398 19.50 10.61 -4.15
C ASN A 398 18.86 11.42 -5.30
N PRO A 399 18.70 10.84 -6.50
CA PRO A 399 18.04 11.49 -7.62
C PRO A 399 16.51 11.56 -7.40
N ASP A 400 15.85 12.58 -7.97
CA ASP A 400 14.39 12.55 -8.12
C ASP A 400 14.01 11.77 -9.40
N VAL A 401 12.74 11.39 -9.53
CA VAL A 401 12.19 10.68 -10.68
C VAL A 401 12.59 11.36 -11.99
N GLY A 402 13.09 10.56 -12.93
CA GLY A 402 13.49 11.04 -14.25
C GLY A 402 14.78 11.86 -14.28
N ASN A 403 15.40 12.15 -13.12
CA ASN A 403 16.71 12.78 -13.10
C ASN A 403 17.79 11.81 -13.60
N VAL A 404 18.86 12.38 -14.13
CA VAL A 404 20.00 11.62 -14.61
C VAL A 404 20.80 11.03 -13.44
N ILE A 405 21.17 9.76 -13.57
CA ILE A 405 22.06 9.03 -12.67
C ILE A 405 23.29 8.60 -13.49
N THR A 406 24.46 8.99 -13.05
CA THR A 406 25.73 8.56 -13.63
C THR A 406 26.29 7.39 -12.84
N VAL A 407 26.59 6.30 -13.54
CA VAL A 407 27.22 5.10 -12.97
C VAL A 407 28.61 4.96 -13.56
N GLU A 408 29.60 5.24 -12.75
CA GLU A 408 31.00 4.98 -13.06
C GLU A 408 31.37 3.57 -12.62
N TRP A 409 32.06 2.85 -13.49
CA TRP A 409 32.50 1.49 -13.24
C TRP A 409 33.98 1.36 -13.54
N ASN A 410 34.67 0.56 -12.73
CA ASN A 410 36.10 0.31 -12.85
C ASN A 410 36.42 -1.15 -12.52
N ILE A 411 37.03 -1.87 -13.45
CA ILE A 411 37.53 -3.23 -13.29
C ILE A 411 38.92 -3.16 -12.66
N THR A 412 39.03 -3.57 -11.40
CA THR A 412 40.26 -3.50 -10.60
C THR A 412 41.14 -4.74 -10.73
N SER A 413 40.61 -5.84 -11.25
CA SER A 413 41.40 -7.03 -11.62
C SER A 413 42.23 -6.81 -12.89
N GLU A 414 43.11 -7.75 -13.26
CA GLU A 414 43.91 -7.68 -14.50
C GLU A 414 43.08 -7.82 -15.80
N ASN A 415 41.84 -8.32 -15.71
CA ASN A 415 40.92 -8.53 -16.85
C ASN A 415 40.30 -7.23 -17.43
N PHE A 416 39.77 -7.31 -18.66
CA PHE A 416 39.05 -6.21 -19.33
C PHE A 416 37.57 -6.57 -19.55
N SER A 417 36.73 -5.56 -19.80
CA SER A 417 35.31 -5.80 -20.09
C SER A 417 35.10 -6.53 -21.42
N THR A 418 34.07 -7.36 -21.51
CA THR A 418 33.65 -8.00 -22.76
C THR A 418 32.61 -7.16 -23.51
N ASN A 419 32.30 -7.53 -24.76
CA ASN A 419 31.17 -6.93 -25.48
C ASN A 419 29.80 -7.40 -24.98
N HIS A 420 29.74 -8.28 -23.98
CA HIS A 420 28.52 -8.77 -23.36
C HIS A 420 28.46 -8.46 -21.87
N ASP A 421 29.29 -7.53 -21.38
CA ASP A 421 29.18 -7.03 -20.02
C ASP A 421 28.11 -5.95 -19.97
N TRP A 422 27.26 -5.99 -18.95
CA TRP A 422 26.16 -5.05 -18.81
C TRP A 422 25.97 -4.63 -17.37
N ILE A 423 25.48 -3.41 -17.20
CA ILE A 423 25.05 -2.90 -15.90
C ILE A 423 23.53 -2.79 -15.96
N GLY A 424 22.86 -3.30 -14.92
CA GLY A 424 21.41 -3.20 -14.78
C GLY A 424 21.02 -2.37 -13.56
N LEU A 425 19.91 -1.66 -13.66
CA LEU A 425 19.25 -0.97 -12.55
C LEU A 425 18.16 -1.86 -11.99
N TYR A 426 18.15 -2.05 -10.67
CA TYR A 426 17.21 -2.92 -9.97
C TYR A 426 16.58 -2.16 -8.82
N GLN A 427 15.30 -2.41 -8.57
CA GLN A 427 14.75 -2.13 -7.26
C GLN A 427 15.48 -2.99 -6.22
N LEU A 428 15.73 -2.43 -5.04
CA LEU A 428 16.53 -3.09 -4.00
C LEU A 428 15.98 -4.49 -3.68
N ASN A 429 16.88 -5.47 -3.56
CA ASN A 429 16.56 -6.87 -3.28
C ASN A 429 15.74 -7.64 -4.34
N GLN A 430 15.48 -7.07 -5.52
CA GLN A 430 14.86 -7.83 -6.62
C GLN A 430 15.80 -8.94 -7.14
N PRO A 431 15.28 -10.07 -7.65
CA PRO A 431 16.09 -11.07 -8.34
C PRO A 431 16.81 -10.51 -9.58
N ASN A 432 17.98 -11.07 -9.93
CA ASN A 432 18.82 -10.57 -11.05
C ASN A 432 18.12 -10.61 -12.42
N LYS A 433 17.03 -11.37 -12.60
CA LYS A 433 16.25 -11.39 -13.85
C LYS A 433 15.19 -10.28 -13.94
N LYS A 434 14.99 -9.49 -12.87
CA LYS A 434 13.98 -8.42 -12.78
C LYS A 434 14.65 -7.05 -12.66
N TYR A 435 15.34 -6.64 -13.72
CA TYR A 435 15.87 -5.28 -13.84
C TYR A 435 14.80 -4.31 -14.35
N GLU A 436 14.93 -3.04 -13.99
CA GLU A 436 14.14 -1.93 -14.54
C GLU A 436 14.64 -1.56 -15.94
N THR A 437 15.96 -1.45 -16.08
CA THR A 437 16.64 -1.13 -17.34
C THR A 437 18.09 -1.60 -17.27
N TYR A 438 18.77 -1.65 -18.41
CA TYR A 438 20.16 -2.06 -18.52
C TYR A 438 20.87 -1.34 -19.66
N GLN A 439 22.21 -1.28 -19.57
CA GLN A 439 23.06 -0.83 -20.67
C GLN A 439 24.34 -1.67 -20.75
N TRP A 440 24.82 -1.86 -21.97
CA TRP A 440 26.08 -2.55 -22.25
C TRP A 440 27.28 -1.65 -21.92
N VAL A 441 28.30 -2.25 -21.30
CA VAL A 441 29.54 -1.61 -20.84
C VAL A 441 30.50 -1.34 -22.01
N GLY A 442 30.45 -2.20 -23.02
CA GLY A 442 31.33 -2.18 -24.20
C GLY A 442 32.62 -2.98 -24.01
N ARG A 443 33.29 -3.30 -25.12
CA ARG A 443 34.43 -4.23 -25.18
C ARG A 443 35.78 -3.58 -24.82
N ASP A 444 36.68 -4.36 -24.22
CA ASP A 444 38.11 -4.11 -24.03
C ASP A 444 38.42 -2.83 -23.22
N LYS A 445 37.58 -2.54 -22.23
CA LYS A 445 37.72 -1.35 -21.37
C LYS A 445 38.04 -1.75 -19.93
N LYS A 446 38.80 -0.89 -19.23
CA LYS A 446 39.04 -1.00 -17.78
C LYS A 446 38.05 -0.20 -16.94
N SER A 447 37.56 0.90 -17.48
CA SER A 447 36.62 1.76 -16.80
C SER A 447 35.73 2.47 -17.80
N GLY A 448 34.65 3.05 -17.31
CA GLY A 448 33.76 3.86 -18.09
C GLY A 448 32.65 4.44 -17.24
N SER A 449 31.74 5.13 -17.92
CA SER A 449 30.57 5.75 -17.31
C SER A 449 29.35 5.48 -18.17
N LEU A 450 28.22 5.21 -17.52
CA LEU A 450 26.92 5.02 -18.14
C LEU A 450 25.89 5.94 -17.49
N THR A 451 24.99 6.46 -18.30
CA THR A 451 23.99 7.44 -17.87
C THR A 451 22.61 6.79 -17.88
N TYR A 452 21.95 6.75 -16.73
CA TYR A 452 20.60 6.23 -16.56
C TYR A 452 19.63 7.35 -16.18
N TYR A 453 18.34 7.09 -16.34
CA TYR A 453 17.30 7.93 -15.76
C TYR A 453 16.72 7.25 -14.52
N ALA A 454 16.54 8.01 -13.45
CA ALA A 454 15.89 7.55 -12.25
C ALA A 454 14.48 7.02 -12.57
N PRO A 455 14.11 5.82 -12.09
CA PRO A 455 12.80 5.22 -12.33
C PRO A 455 11.66 6.12 -11.91
N LYS A 456 10.47 5.90 -12.49
CA LYS A 456 9.26 6.66 -12.17
C LYS A 456 8.63 6.30 -10.82
N ILE A 457 9.09 5.22 -10.22
CA ILE A 457 8.60 4.72 -8.94
C ILE A 457 9.63 5.09 -7.88
N TYR A 458 9.21 5.77 -6.82
CA TYR A 458 10.09 6.07 -5.69
C TYR A 458 10.49 4.80 -4.94
N GLY A 459 11.67 4.83 -4.33
CA GLY A 459 12.17 3.73 -3.51
C GLY A 459 13.68 3.60 -3.56
N GLN A 460 14.17 2.52 -2.96
CA GLN A 460 15.59 2.18 -3.01
C GLN A 460 15.89 1.30 -4.22
N TYR A 461 16.97 1.62 -4.90
CA TYR A 461 17.46 0.93 -6.07
C TYR A 461 18.95 0.61 -5.92
N GLU A 462 19.45 -0.32 -6.72
CA GLU A 462 20.88 -0.62 -6.81
C GLU A 462 21.26 -0.91 -8.26
N PHE A 463 22.49 -0.60 -8.62
CA PHE A 463 23.08 -0.99 -9.88
C PHE A 463 23.88 -2.27 -9.69
N ARG A 464 23.82 -3.16 -10.68
CA ARG A 464 24.54 -4.44 -10.64
C ARG A 464 25.34 -4.62 -11.92
N TYR A 465 26.60 -5.01 -11.79
CA TYR A 465 27.46 -5.34 -12.92
C TYR A 465 27.37 -6.84 -13.22
N PHE A 466 27.19 -7.19 -14.49
CA PHE A 466 27.13 -8.56 -14.97
C PHE A 466 28.20 -8.78 -16.03
N PHE A 467 28.92 -9.90 -15.89
CA PHE A 467 29.98 -10.29 -16.80
C PHE A 467 29.45 -11.28 -17.84
N ASN A 468 29.83 -11.04 -19.09
CA ASN A 468 29.69 -11.93 -20.24
C ASN A 468 28.30 -12.57 -20.38
N ASN A 469 27.26 -11.74 -20.50
CA ASN A 469 25.86 -12.12 -20.71
C ASN A 469 25.23 -13.00 -19.61
N SER A 470 25.79 -13.00 -18.40
CA SER A 470 25.25 -13.77 -17.27
C SER A 470 24.18 -12.99 -16.48
N TYR A 471 23.34 -13.71 -15.73
CA TYR A 471 22.49 -13.15 -14.67
C TYR A 471 23.08 -13.31 -13.26
N VAL A 472 24.35 -13.70 -13.14
CA VAL A 472 25.09 -13.66 -11.87
C VAL A 472 25.85 -12.35 -11.80
N HIS A 473 25.50 -11.48 -10.84
CA HIS A 473 26.19 -10.20 -10.69
C HIS A 473 27.58 -10.41 -10.08
N VAL A 474 28.54 -9.60 -10.54
CA VAL A 474 29.90 -9.54 -9.99
C VAL A 474 29.98 -8.53 -8.86
N GLU A 475 29.29 -7.40 -8.99
CA GLU A 475 29.31 -6.31 -8.01
C GLU A 475 27.96 -5.60 -7.95
N LYS A 476 27.66 -5.03 -6.78
CA LYS A 476 26.52 -4.15 -6.55
C LYS A 476 26.98 -2.76 -6.13
N SER A 477 26.28 -1.73 -6.57
CA SER A 477 26.48 -0.38 -6.04
C SER A 477 25.95 -0.27 -4.61
N ILE A 478 26.31 0.82 -3.95
CA ILE A 478 25.53 1.30 -2.80
C ILE A 478 24.07 1.55 -3.22
N PRO A 479 23.09 1.44 -2.29
CA PRO A 479 21.72 1.80 -2.57
C PRO A 479 21.57 3.26 -3.00
N VAL A 480 20.71 3.49 -3.99
CA VAL A 480 20.32 4.80 -4.52
C VAL A 480 18.86 5.04 -4.13
N THR A 481 18.57 6.16 -3.49
CA THR A 481 17.19 6.48 -3.08
C THR A 481 16.57 7.41 -4.10
N VAL A 482 15.58 6.90 -4.82
CA VAL A 482 14.84 7.67 -5.82
C VAL A 482 13.62 8.31 -5.14
N GLY A 483 13.59 9.64 -5.11
CA GLY A 483 12.47 10.40 -4.58
C GLY A 483 12.87 11.59 -3.69
N PRO A 484 11.88 12.26 -3.08
CA PRO A 484 12.14 13.45 -2.28
C PRO A 484 12.92 13.13 -1.00
N GLN A 485 13.70 14.10 -0.56
CA GLN A 485 14.42 14.06 0.72
C GLN A 485 13.88 15.14 1.64
N MET A 486 13.52 14.75 2.86
CA MET A 486 12.92 15.62 3.87
C MET A 486 13.72 15.54 5.17
N GLU A 487 13.91 16.67 5.83
CA GLU A 487 14.35 16.73 7.23
C GLU A 487 13.12 16.97 8.10
N VAL A 488 12.81 16.06 9.03
CA VAL A 488 11.64 16.20 9.93
C VAL A 488 12.13 16.54 11.33
N LYS A 489 11.48 17.51 11.97
CA LYS A 489 11.69 17.89 13.37
C LYS A 489 10.38 17.84 14.12
N ALA A 490 10.44 17.34 15.35
CA ALA A 490 9.27 17.29 16.21
C ALA A 490 9.64 17.78 17.62
N VAL A 491 8.83 18.69 18.15
CA VAL A 491 9.04 19.33 19.44
C VAL A 491 7.79 19.17 20.28
N LEU A 492 7.96 18.66 21.51
CA LEU A 492 6.89 18.61 22.50
C LEU A 492 6.74 20.00 23.13
N ASP A 493 5.53 20.53 23.06
CA ASP A 493 5.10 21.66 23.86
C ASP A 493 4.30 21.14 25.05
N GLU A 494 4.98 21.01 26.19
CA GLU A 494 4.41 20.50 27.44
C GLU A 494 3.30 21.40 28.00
N THR A 495 3.30 22.69 27.67
CA THR A 495 2.34 23.65 28.22
C THR A 495 0.93 23.45 27.65
N VAL A 496 0.85 23.06 26.38
CA VAL A 496 -0.40 22.80 25.67
C VAL A 496 -0.65 21.30 25.44
N GLY A 497 0.31 20.44 25.78
CA GLY A 497 0.20 18.99 25.59
C GLY A 497 0.15 18.58 24.13
N LYS A 498 0.92 19.25 23.27
CA LYS A 498 0.93 19.00 21.82
C LYS A 498 2.35 18.81 21.28
N ILE A 499 2.47 18.01 20.24
CA ILE A 499 3.71 17.82 19.47
C ILE A 499 3.62 18.65 18.21
N ARG A 500 4.45 19.67 18.09
CA ARG A 500 4.63 20.41 16.85
C ARG A 500 5.59 19.67 15.94
N VAL A 501 5.19 19.46 14.70
CA VAL A 501 6.00 18.81 13.66
C VAL A 501 6.27 19.81 12.56
N GLU A 502 7.53 19.91 12.16
CA GLU A 502 7.98 20.74 11.05
C GLU A 502 8.84 19.88 10.13
N TRP A 503 8.82 20.17 8.84
CA TRP A 503 9.72 19.50 7.90
C TRP A 503 10.24 20.45 6.83
N THR A 504 11.49 20.24 6.46
CA THR A 504 12.17 21.00 5.41
C THR A 504 12.49 20.09 4.25
N LYS A 505 12.12 20.52 3.05
CA LYS A 505 12.48 19.82 1.82
C LYS A 505 13.94 20.06 1.48
N ILE A 506 14.71 18.98 1.37
CA ILE A 506 16.12 19.01 0.95
C ILE A 506 16.19 18.91 -0.58
N SER A 507 15.47 17.95 -1.19
CA SER A 507 15.45 17.73 -2.63
C SER A 507 14.18 17.01 -3.10
N GLY A 508 13.95 17.03 -4.42
CA GLY A 508 12.84 16.35 -5.08
C GLY A 508 11.50 17.10 -5.02
N ASN A 509 10.50 16.59 -5.73
CA ASN A 509 9.15 17.16 -5.78
C ASN A 509 8.29 16.74 -4.58
N GLU A 510 7.41 17.64 -4.15
CA GLU A 510 6.46 17.36 -3.08
C GLU A 510 5.38 16.38 -3.54
N TYR A 511 4.95 15.51 -2.63
CA TYR A 511 3.90 14.55 -2.91
C TYR A 511 2.57 15.05 -2.40
N SER A 512 1.59 15.22 -3.29
CA SER A 512 0.26 15.75 -2.95
C SER A 512 -0.53 14.88 -1.95
N SER A 513 -0.14 13.61 -1.82
CA SER A 513 -0.70 12.65 -0.86
C SER A 513 0.28 12.23 0.24
N ALA A 514 1.37 12.98 0.43
CA ALA A 514 2.27 12.77 1.55
C ALA A 514 1.53 12.87 2.88
N TRP A 515 1.95 12.06 3.84
CA TRP A 515 1.35 12.02 5.17
C TRP A 515 2.41 11.81 6.23
N VAL A 516 2.06 12.20 7.45
CA VAL A 516 2.93 12.16 8.61
C VAL A 516 2.23 11.35 9.68
N GLY A 517 2.94 10.40 10.28
CA GLY A 517 2.42 9.57 11.36
C GLY A 517 3.24 9.75 12.64
N LEU A 518 2.57 9.70 13.78
CA LEU A 518 3.18 9.65 15.11
C LEU A 518 3.24 8.21 15.60
N TYR A 519 4.41 7.78 16.08
CA TYR A 519 4.67 6.40 16.49
C TYR A 519 5.32 6.36 17.86
N ASP A 520 5.04 5.30 18.63
CA ASP A 520 5.94 4.88 19.70
C ASP A 520 7.23 4.40 19.04
N LYS A 521 8.38 4.89 19.51
CA LYS A 521 9.69 4.65 18.89
C LYS A 521 10.06 3.17 18.87
N SER A 522 9.51 2.36 19.77
CA SER A 522 9.69 0.91 19.77
C SER A 522 8.95 0.18 18.64
N GLN A 523 8.00 0.84 17.95
CA GLN A 523 7.20 0.22 16.90
C GLN A 523 7.90 0.25 15.54
N GLY A 524 8.43 -0.90 15.11
CA GLY A 524 9.06 -1.02 13.78
C GLY A 524 8.07 -1.06 12.60
N ASP A 525 6.81 -1.45 12.83
CA ASP A 525 5.79 -1.57 11.79
C ASP A 525 5.11 -0.23 11.49
N ASN A 526 5.32 0.30 10.28
CA ASN A 526 4.76 1.56 9.81
C ASN A 526 3.22 1.55 9.66
N ARG A 527 2.56 0.40 9.77
CA ARG A 527 1.08 0.36 9.79
C ARG A 527 0.49 0.66 11.17
N LYS A 528 1.31 0.68 12.22
CA LYS A 528 0.89 0.86 13.62
C LYS A 528 1.18 2.27 14.13
N TYR A 529 0.74 3.28 13.38
CA TYR A 529 0.76 4.65 13.89
C TYR A 529 -0.23 4.81 15.04
N ILE A 530 0.06 5.77 15.93
CA ILE A 530 -0.87 6.21 16.98
C ILE A 530 -1.91 7.13 16.36
N THR A 531 -1.44 8.09 15.57
CA THR A 531 -2.26 9.01 14.79
C THR A 531 -1.47 9.45 13.56
N TRP A 532 -2.16 9.99 12.56
CA TRP A 532 -1.56 10.46 11.32
C TRP A 532 -2.37 11.62 10.73
N GLU A 533 -1.72 12.39 9.86
CA GLU A 533 -2.38 13.44 9.09
C GLU A 533 -1.66 13.66 7.75
N TYR A 534 -2.38 14.13 6.74
CA TYR A 534 -1.76 14.54 5.47
C TYR A 534 -0.83 15.73 5.65
N ALA A 535 0.34 15.67 5.04
CA ALA A 535 1.36 16.72 5.09
C ALA A 535 0.88 17.96 4.33
N LYS A 536 0.35 18.95 5.05
CA LYS A 536 -0.08 20.24 4.48
C LYS A 536 0.78 21.37 5.05
N ASN A 537 1.18 22.33 4.21
CA ASN A 537 1.76 23.62 4.62
C ASN A 537 3.01 23.59 5.54
N GLY A 538 3.92 22.63 5.35
CA GLY A 538 5.26 22.65 5.99
C GLY A 538 5.29 22.38 7.51
N GLY A 539 4.14 22.13 8.15
CA GLY A 539 4.07 21.76 9.56
C GLY A 539 2.69 21.28 10.01
N LEU A 540 2.68 20.46 11.06
CA LEU A 540 1.49 19.85 11.67
C LEU A 540 1.58 19.90 13.19
N THR A 541 0.47 19.61 13.86
CA THR A 541 0.45 19.49 15.32
C THR A 541 -0.38 18.28 15.73
N PHE A 542 0.21 17.37 16.49
CA PHE A 542 -0.49 16.24 17.10
C PHE A 542 -0.74 16.49 18.57
N ASP A 543 -1.77 15.87 19.14
CA ASP A 543 -1.88 15.77 20.60
C ASP A 543 -0.79 14.84 21.11
N ALA A 544 -0.11 15.24 22.19
CA ALA A 544 0.95 14.44 22.79
C ALA A 544 0.36 13.13 23.35
N PRO A 545 0.89 11.95 22.98
CA PRO A 545 0.46 10.69 23.55
C PRO A 545 0.58 10.71 25.07
N ILE A 546 -0.44 10.21 25.75
CA ILE A 546 -0.50 10.36 27.21
C ILE A 546 0.35 9.29 27.92
N LYS A 547 0.69 8.19 27.24
CA LYS A 547 1.58 7.15 27.75
C LYS A 547 3.03 7.67 27.80
N PRO A 548 3.73 7.65 28.94
CA PRO A 548 5.15 7.93 28.99
C PRO A 548 5.94 6.93 28.15
N SER A 549 6.69 7.44 27.18
CA SER A 549 7.53 6.65 26.26
C SER A 549 8.42 7.59 25.44
N LEU A 550 9.25 6.98 24.59
CA LEU A 550 9.88 7.67 23.48
C LEU A 550 8.98 7.56 22.25
N TYR A 551 8.68 8.69 21.63
CA TYR A 551 7.92 8.79 20.40
C TYR A 551 8.78 9.33 19.27
N GLU A 552 8.37 9.07 18.04
CA GLU A 552 8.95 9.68 16.85
C GLU A 552 7.88 9.93 15.81
N VAL A 553 8.14 10.90 14.95
CA VAL A 553 7.29 11.23 13.82
C VAL A 553 7.97 10.72 12.55
N ARG A 554 7.19 10.08 11.68
CA ARG A 554 7.66 9.54 10.41
C ARG A 554 6.92 10.21 9.26
N TYR A 555 7.65 10.58 8.22
CA TYR A 555 7.11 11.22 7.02
C TYR A 555 7.07 10.23 5.87
N PHE A 556 5.94 10.18 5.18
CA PHE A 556 5.64 9.24 4.13
C PHE A 556 5.20 9.96 2.85
N THR A 557 5.40 9.30 1.72
CA THR A 557 4.78 9.68 0.44
C THR A 557 3.39 9.02 0.36
N ASN A 558 3.10 8.20 -0.66
CA ASN A 558 1.82 7.46 -0.79
C ASN A 558 1.90 5.98 -0.37
N SER A 559 2.95 5.60 0.35
CA SER A 559 3.15 4.23 0.82
C SER A 559 3.42 4.20 2.32
N TYR A 560 3.49 3.01 2.88
CA TYR A 560 3.94 2.78 4.27
C TYR A 560 5.46 2.67 4.39
N HIS A 561 6.22 3.10 3.39
CA HIS A 561 7.67 3.27 3.49
C HIS A 561 7.96 4.73 3.87
N ASP A 562 8.49 4.94 5.07
CA ASP A 562 8.88 6.29 5.51
C ASP A 562 10.14 6.75 4.79
N ILE A 563 10.19 8.02 4.45
CA ILE A 563 11.35 8.66 3.78
C ILE A 563 12.16 9.54 4.73
N SER A 564 11.63 9.81 5.92
CA SER A 564 12.32 10.59 6.96
C SER A 564 11.69 10.35 8.33
N ARG A 565 12.49 10.47 9.38
CA ARG A 565 12.08 10.34 10.79
C ARG A 565 12.58 11.54 11.59
N SER A 566 11.79 11.98 12.57
CA SER A 566 12.15 13.07 13.47
C SER A 566 13.16 12.66 14.53
N ASN A 567 13.63 13.65 15.30
CA ASN A 567 14.22 13.40 16.61
C ASN A 567 13.24 12.66 17.53
N ALA A 568 13.79 11.98 18.55
CA ALA A 568 12.97 11.34 19.57
C ALA A 568 12.30 12.38 20.47
N ILE A 569 11.04 12.14 20.78
CA ILE A 569 10.20 12.98 21.63
C ILE A 569 9.99 12.20 22.92
N HIS A 570 10.53 12.71 24.02
CA HIS A 570 10.40 12.05 25.31
C HIS A 570 9.18 12.60 26.04
N ILE A 571 8.16 11.76 26.20
CA ILE A 571 7.02 12.09 27.07
C ILE A 571 7.27 11.43 28.40
N GLN A 572 7.42 12.26 29.44
CA GLN A 572 7.66 11.80 30.80
C GLN A 572 6.35 11.72 31.58
N GLY A 573 6.32 10.84 32.57
CA GLY A 573 5.23 10.69 33.52
C GLY A 573 5.43 9.44 34.35
N GLU A 574 5.01 9.49 35.60
CA GLU A 574 5.02 8.34 36.50
C GLU A 574 3.62 8.10 37.03
N ASP A 575 3.26 6.82 37.09
CA ASP A 575 2.04 6.41 37.77
C ASP A 575 2.21 6.62 39.28
N ARG A 576 1.21 7.26 39.91
CA ARG A 576 1.20 7.52 41.36
C ARG A 576 -0.11 7.06 41.98
N ILE A 577 0.02 6.50 43.18
CA ILE A 577 -1.09 6.10 44.03
C ILE A 577 -0.81 6.60 45.44
N ASN A 578 -1.75 7.36 45.99
CA ASN A 578 -1.71 7.81 47.36
C ASN A 578 -3.00 7.38 48.05
N VAL A 579 -2.88 6.76 49.22
CA VAL A 579 -4.04 6.31 49.99
C VAL A 579 -4.14 7.10 51.29
N ARG A 580 -5.36 7.53 51.63
CA ARG A 580 -5.68 8.26 52.84
C ARG A 580 -6.94 7.68 53.47
N VAL A 581 -6.94 7.50 54.79
CA VAL A 581 -8.11 7.03 55.53
C VAL A 581 -8.70 8.22 56.27
N LYS A 582 -9.96 8.56 55.99
CA LYS A 582 -10.67 9.68 56.62
C LYS A 582 -12.14 9.33 56.78
N GLU A 583 -12.75 9.69 57.92
CA GLU A 583 -14.20 9.55 58.17
C GLU A 583 -14.75 8.13 57.91
N GLY A 584 -13.99 7.08 58.26
CA GLY A 584 -14.41 5.69 58.05
C GLY A 584 -14.40 5.23 56.58
N ARG A 585 -13.68 5.94 55.71
CA ARG A 585 -13.52 5.62 54.28
C ARG A 585 -12.06 5.63 53.86
N VAL A 586 -11.76 4.82 52.86
CA VAL A 586 -10.44 4.77 52.20
C VAL A 586 -10.55 5.59 50.93
N HIS A 587 -9.81 6.70 50.87
CA HIS A 587 -9.68 7.55 49.71
C HIS A 587 -8.36 7.23 49.01
N VAL A 588 -8.44 6.95 47.71
CA VAL A 588 -7.27 6.67 46.88
C VAL A 588 -7.18 7.74 45.81
N ASP A 589 -6.13 8.54 45.86
CA ASP A 589 -5.79 9.50 44.83
C ASP A 589 -4.87 8.81 43.82
N LEU A 590 -5.32 8.75 42.56
CA LEU A 590 -4.59 8.13 41.46
C LEU A 590 -4.10 9.19 40.49
N ASN A 591 -2.92 8.96 39.92
CA ASN A 591 -2.46 9.59 38.70
C ASN A 591 -1.87 8.49 37.82
N ILE A 592 -2.64 7.99 36.85
CA ILE A 592 -2.21 6.90 35.97
C ILE A 592 -1.99 7.47 34.57
N VAL A 593 -0.74 7.48 34.16
CA VAL A 593 -0.27 8.00 32.88
C VAL A 593 0.14 6.88 31.93
N SER A 594 0.63 5.75 32.44
CA SER A 594 1.12 4.61 31.64
C SER A 594 0.05 3.95 30.76
N VAL A 595 -1.22 4.04 31.17
CA VAL A 595 -2.37 3.50 30.45
C VAL A 595 -3.54 4.47 30.51
N ASP A 596 -4.48 4.35 29.58
CA ASP A 596 -5.77 5.03 29.69
C ASP A 596 -6.76 4.14 30.48
N PRO A 597 -7.18 4.53 31.70
CA PRO A 597 -8.09 3.73 32.50
C PRO A 597 -9.45 3.45 31.84
N ALA A 598 -9.97 4.42 31.08
CA ALA A 598 -11.28 4.32 30.43
C ALA A 598 -11.29 3.27 29.32
N TYR A 599 -10.24 3.25 28.50
CA TYR A 599 -10.12 2.28 27.41
C TYR A 599 -9.59 0.93 27.88
N SER A 600 -8.66 0.92 28.84
CA SER A 600 -8.06 -0.33 29.35
C SER A 600 -8.93 -1.05 30.36
N ASN A 601 -10.12 -0.55 30.72
CA ASN A 601 -10.93 -1.12 31.81
C ASN A 601 -10.10 -1.30 33.10
N ALA A 602 -9.23 -0.33 33.40
CA ALA A 602 -8.37 -0.43 34.56
C ALA A 602 -9.21 -0.46 35.84
N TRP A 603 -8.75 -1.22 36.83
CA TRP A 603 -9.46 -1.37 38.09
C TRP A 603 -8.50 -1.38 39.26
N ILE A 604 -9.04 -0.97 40.41
CA ILE A 604 -8.32 -0.90 41.68
C ILE A 604 -9.01 -1.81 42.69
N GLY A 605 -8.22 -2.58 43.41
CA GLY A 605 -8.67 -3.42 44.52
C GLY A 605 -8.00 -3.06 45.84
N LEU A 606 -8.71 -3.25 46.95
CA LEU A 606 -8.16 -3.23 48.31
C LEU A 606 -7.88 -4.66 48.78
N TYR A 607 -6.67 -4.89 49.27
CA TYR A 607 -6.16 -6.20 49.68
C TYR A 607 -5.61 -6.12 51.10
N LEU A 608 -5.61 -7.24 51.83
CA LEU A 608 -4.76 -7.35 53.00
C LEU A 608 -3.29 -7.37 52.54
N SER A 609 -2.39 -6.69 53.24
CA SER A 609 -0.98 -6.51 52.84
C SER A 609 -0.26 -7.84 52.58
N GLN A 610 -0.57 -8.86 53.39
CA GLN A 610 0.04 -10.19 53.32
C GLN A 610 -0.57 -11.11 52.23
N GLN A 611 -1.60 -10.66 51.50
CA GLN A 611 -2.33 -11.49 50.56
C GLN A 611 -1.65 -11.50 49.17
N GLY A 612 -0.94 -12.57 48.81
CA GLY A 612 -0.24 -12.65 47.50
C GLY A 612 -1.17 -12.79 46.28
N ASP A 613 -2.30 -13.48 46.43
CA ASP A 613 -3.23 -13.73 45.31
C ASP A 613 -4.07 -12.49 44.95
N ASN A 614 -3.86 -11.97 43.73
CA ASN A 614 -4.56 -10.81 43.18
C ASN A 614 -6.06 -11.05 42.93
N ARG A 615 -6.57 -12.27 43.08
CA ARG A 615 -8.01 -12.56 43.00
C ARG A 615 -8.75 -12.32 44.31
N GLN A 616 -8.05 -12.12 45.43
CA GLN A 616 -8.64 -12.04 46.77
C GLN A 616 -8.78 -10.59 47.28
N TRP A 617 -9.34 -9.71 46.46
CA TRP A 617 -9.66 -8.35 46.89
C TRP A 617 -10.83 -8.34 47.89
N ARG A 618 -10.83 -7.37 48.80
CA ARG A 618 -11.95 -7.12 49.74
C ARG A 618 -12.98 -6.15 49.19
N ARG A 619 -12.49 -5.19 48.41
CA ARG A 619 -13.28 -4.21 47.65
C ARG A 619 -12.57 -3.95 46.34
N TYR A 620 -13.34 -3.63 45.30
CA TYR A 620 -12.78 -3.22 44.02
C TYR A 620 -13.69 -2.19 43.35
N LYS A 621 -13.11 -1.39 42.46
CA LYS A 621 -13.81 -0.46 41.58
C LYS A 621 -13.05 -0.31 40.27
N TYR A 622 -13.78 -0.08 39.19
CA TYR A 622 -13.18 0.38 37.94
C TYR A 622 -12.77 1.84 38.05
N ILE A 623 -11.62 2.16 37.46
CA ILE A 623 -11.06 3.51 37.41
C ILE A 623 -11.57 4.14 36.12
N LYS A 624 -12.36 5.21 36.26
CA LYS A 624 -12.96 5.89 35.10
C LYS A 624 -12.05 6.94 34.49
N ASP A 625 -11.34 7.68 35.33
CA ASP A 625 -10.52 8.81 34.92
C ASP A 625 -9.08 8.68 35.45
N ARG A 626 -8.12 9.26 34.72
CA ARG A 626 -6.67 9.20 35.01
C ARG A 626 -6.27 9.82 36.34
N SER A 627 -7.02 10.82 36.79
CA SER A 627 -6.82 11.55 38.05
C SER A 627 -7.93 11.27 39.07
N ALA A 628 -8.58 10.10 38.97
CA ALA A 628 -9.75 9.80 39.78
C ALA A 628 -9.38 9.55 41.25
N GLY A 629 -9.98 10.33 42.14
CA GLY A 629 -10.12 9.97 43.56
C GLY A 629 -11.12 8.82 43.70
N VAL A 630 -10.65 7.60 43.98
CA VAL A 630 -11.51 6.44 44.22
C VAL A 630 -11.74 6.29 45.72
N SER A 631 -12.99 6.31 46.16
CA SER A 631 -13.33 6.07 47.56
C SER A 631 -13.96 4.70 47.78
N PHE A 632 -13.57 4.04 48.87
CA PHE A 632 -14.15 2.80 49.36
C PHE A 632 -14.71 3.01 50.77
N GLY A 633 -15.76 2.28 51.13
CA GLY A 633 -16.09 2.07 52.54
C GLY A 633 -15.08 1.13 53.16
N CYS A 634 -14.74 1.32 54.44
CA CYS A 634 -13.85 0.42 55.15
C CYS A 634 -14.34 -1.05 55.06
N PRO A 635 -13.46 -2.01 54.72
CA PRO A 635 -13.74 -3.43 54.88
C PRO A 635 -14.09 -3.77 56.33
N LYS A 636 -14.92 -4.80 56.55
CA LYS A 636 -15.36 -5.23 57.89
C LYS A 636 -14.26 -5.87 58.74
N THR A 637 -13.16 -6.28 58.13
CA THR A 637 -12.06 -6.96 58.80
C THR A 637 -10.97 -5.95 59.07
N ALA A 638 -10.68 -5.68 60.34
CA ALA A 638 -9.52 -4.88 60.71
C ALA A 638 -8.21 -5.54 60.28
N GLY A 639 -7.19 -4.73 59.99
CA GLY A 639 -5.88 -5.22 59.58
C GLY A 639 -5.09 -4.20 58.77
N GLU A 640 -3.94 -4.65 58.29
CA GLU A 640 -3.09 -3.89 57.37
C GLU A 640 -3.51 -4.16 55.92
N TYR A 641 -3.75 -3.09 55.18
CA TYR A 641 -4.26 -3.11 53.82
C TYR A 641 -3.32 -2.41 52.85
N GLU A 642 -3.48 -2.72 51.57
CA GLU A 642 -2.87 -2.02 50.46
C GLU A 642 -3.83 -1.94 49.28
N ALA A 643 -3.63 -0.94 48.43
CA ALA A 643 -4.36 -0.78 47.19
C ALA A 643 -3.49 -1.23 46.01
N ARG A 644 -4.09 -1.97 45.07
CA ARG A 644 -3.43 -2.46 43.86
C ARG A 644 -4.24 -2.10 42.63
N VAL A 645 -3.57 -1.64 41.58
CA VAL A 645 -4.14 -1.24 40.29
C VAL A 645 -3.74 -2.23 39.22
N PHE A 646 -4.67 -2.55 38.33
CA PHE A 646 -4.50 -3.53 37.26
C PHE A 646 -5.05 -2.99 35.92
N ALA A 647 -4.43 -3.39 34.81
CA ALA A 647 -4.87 -3.05 33.45
C ALA A 647 -5.71 -4.17 32.81
N ASN A 648 -6.51 -3.82 31.81
CA ASN A 648 -7.07 -4.74 30.80
C ASN A 648 -7.89 -5.92 31.33
N LYS A 649 -8.64 -5.72 32.43
CA LYS A 649 -9.37 -6.80 33.13
C LYS A 649 -8.49 -8.01 33.50
N THR A 650 -7.17 -7.86 33.52
CA THR A 650 -6.25 -8.90 33.98
C THR A 650 -5.95 -8.70 35.47
N TYR A 651 -5.08 -9.57 36.00
CA TYR A 651 -4.53 -9.48 37.34
C TYR A 651 -3.03 -9.08 37.31
N ASP A 652 -2.59 -8.48 36.21
CA ASP A 652 -1.22 -7.97 36.04
C ASP A 652 -1.08 -6.62 36.75
N LEU A 653 -0.27 -6.60 37.78
CA LEU A 653 -0.11 -5.45 38.67
C LEU A 653 0.55 -4.29 37.93
N LEU A 654 -0.16 -3.16 37.80
CA LEU A 654 0.40 -1.90 37.31
C LEU A 654 1.11 -1.14 38.42
N LEU A 655 0.41 -0.98 39.54
CA LEU A 655 0.82 -0.08 40.62
C LEU A 655 0.28 -0.59 41.95
N LYS A 656 1.06 -0.40 43.01
CA LYS A 656 0.71 -0.78 44.38
C LYS A 656 1.00 0.39 45.33
N SER A 657 0.11 0.63 46.28
CA SER A 657 0.30 1.64 47.33
C SER A 657 1.20 1.15 48.46
N SER A 658 1.71 2.09 49.25
CA SER A 658 2.16 1.80 50.62
C SER A 658 1.02 1.16 51.44
N THR A 659 1.38 0.40 52.47
CA THR A 659 0.40 -0.21 53.37
C THR A 659 -0.23 0.82 54.32
N PHE A 660 -1.44 0.55 54.78
CA PHE A 660 -2.19 1.39 55.71
C PHE A 660 -3.09 0.53 56.61
N ASN A 661 -3.32 0.98 57.84
CA ASN A 661 -4.13 0.24 58.81
C ASN A 661 -5.58 0.70 58.81
N LEU A 662 -6.51 -0.24 58.90
CA LEU A 662 -7.93 0.03 59.09
C LEU A 662 -8.40 -0.47 60.46
N PRO A 663 -8.95 0.42 61.31
CA PRO A 663 -9.48 0.03 62.61
C PRO A 663 -10.80 -0.72 62.47
N GLN A 664 -11.19 -1.41 63.55
CA GLN A 664 -12.41 -2.20 63.67
C GLN A 664 -13.69 -1.35 63.56
#